data_AF-A0A1Q6KIM7-F1
#
_entry.id   AF-A0A1Q6KIM7-F1
#
_cell.length_a   1.000
_cell.length_b   1.000
_cell.length_c   1.000
_cell.angle_alpha   90.00
_cell.angle_beta   90.00
_cell.angle_gamma   90.00
#
_symmetry.space_group_name_H-M   'P 1'
#
loop_
_entity.id
_entity.type
_entity.pdbx_description
1 polymer ?
#
loop_
_entity_poly.entity_id
_entity_poly.type
_entity_poly.pdbx_seq_one_letter_code
_entity_poly.pdbx_strand_id
1 'polypeptide(L)'
;MIYFSTERPTTTLGNGKVNYYAYANEEVVKEEAFTNIYITVKQAKKMVTNSDEYLDTISKVIDSVENMKEERQDVRYSELYGEKILEANQYGIQLDESNFIKPKWYIFDRNDNDSYKDLVIASDNLNKLGNVFPIIFFCVAILVSLISMMRMIEEDRTENGTLKSLGFNNFHITSKYIVFSLLATITGGILGILIGSVLIPYVIWNIYKKLFFIPKFIYESNNLFNFIGLLICVFCICGTAIFICIKNLKNVPANLMRPKSPKRGKKILLEYIPFIWKRLNFSNKITVRNIFRYKSRVITTLFGIAGCTALILAGFGLKDSLKDVTNYQFEHIFNYEKIVMLKENTNYDVVKQEIKNEKSIRKIVETNIDNITVGYKGNTEEVTMIVANNNEELRDVITLDSVKDKDNTNLIPSDNSVIISEKTATLLNIDLGDKLILFDDENNKYELIVEHIIKNYINQYLYINKNTYENTFKNYKINSFLIDFDNLNEHDSNQFDEKYISKNEITSIVNNEDIKENINSMLGSIDSIVTILIIAAALLAFVVLYNLSNINISERKREIATLKVLGFYHNEVDRYITRENVLLTIIGIAIGLLFGSYLSHFIISTCEPDYIMFIRHVDILSYVISALMTIFFTIIVNIVTHYNLKKINMIESLKNVE
;
A
#
# COMPACT_ATOMS: atom_id res chain seq x y z
N MET A 1 2.87 29.03 4.07
CA MET A 1 2.87 28.20 5.29
C MET A 1 4.09 27.32 5.20
N ILE A 2 4.92 27.30 6.23
CA ILE A 2 6.14 26.48 6.29
C ILE A 2 5.77 25.01 6.59
N TYR A 3 4.60 24.76 7.18
CA TYR A 3 4.12 23.43 7.54
C TYR A 3 2.76 23.15 6.92
N PHE A 4 2.65 21.98 6.29
CA PHE A 4 1.43 21.50 5.62
C PHE A 4 0.74 20.38 6.38
N SER A 5 1.42 19.70 7.31
CA SER A 5 0.82 18.64 8.12
C SER A 5 -0.01 19.22 9.26
N THR A 6 -0.99 18.45 9.74
CA THR A 6 -1.63 18.69 11.03
C THR A 6 -0.65 18.62 12.20
N GLU A 7 0.45 17.89 12.01
CA GLU A 7 1.51 17.76 12.99
C GLU A 7 2.43 18.97 13.02
N ARG A 8 2.96 19.21 14.22
CA ARG A 8 3.78 20.37 14.51
C ARG A 8 5.09 19.91 15.13
N PRO A 9 6.20 20.60 14.83
CA PRO A 9 7.51 20.25 15.35
C PRO A 9 7.53 20.33 16.89
N THR A 10 8.50 19.64 17.46
CA THR A 10 8.79 19.70 18.89
C THR A 10 9.47 21.01 19.27
N THR A 11 9.36 21.42 20.52
CA THR A 11 10.03 22.59 21.10
C THR A 11 10.61 22.23 22.46
N THR A 12 11.58 23.00 22.95
CA THR A 12 12.14 22.84 24.30
C THR A 12 11.35 23.63 25.35
N LEU A 13 10.18 24.16 24.99
CA LEU A 13 9.36 25.03 25.83
C LEU A 13 7.99 24.42 26.13
N GLY A 14 7.47 24.67 27.33
CA GLY A 14 6.13 24.22 27.72
C GLY A 14 6.03 22.69 27.77
N ASN A 15 5.05 22.13 27.07
CA ASN A 15 4.83 20.68 26.98
C ASN A 15 5.59 20.00 25.82
N GLY A 16 6.55 20.68 25.21
CA GLY A 16 7.36 20.12 24.14
C GLY A 16 6.76 20.18 22.74
N LYS A 17 5.55 20.73 22.58
CA LYS A 17 4.86 20.80 21.28
C LYS A 17 4.62 22.24 20.85
N VAL A 18 4.96 22.57 19.60
CA VAL A 18 4.65 23.90 19.05
C VAL A 18 3.16 23.96 18.75
N ASN A 19 2.42 24.87 19.40
CA ASN A 19 0.99 25.05 19.14
C ASN A 19 0.64 26.26 18.27
N TYR A 20 1.49 27.27 18.22
CA TYR A 20 1.23 28.47 17.44
C TYR A 20 2.56 29.04 16.94
N TYR A 21 2.49 29.73 15.80
CA TYR A 21 3.61 30.49 15.26
C TYR A 21 3.30 31.97 15.39
N ALA A 22 4.27 32.74 15.89
CA ALA A 22 4.20 34.20 15.90
C ALA A 22 5.16 34.74 14.85
N TYR A 23 4.72 35.77 14.12
CA TYR A 23 5.58 36.52 13.20
C TYR A 23 5.87 37.87 13.84
N ALA A 24 7.15 38.18 14.02
CA ALA A 24 7.61 39.47 14.51
C ALA A 24 8.11 40.32 13.33
N ASN A 25 7.95 41.63 13.43
CA ASN A 25 8.60 42.56 12.50
C ASN A 25 10.11 42.59 12.79
N GLU A 26 10.93 42.82 11.76
CA GLU A 26 12.38 43.01 11.88
C GLU A 26 12.74 44.07 12.93
N GLU A 27 11.93 45.12 13.08
CA GLU A 27 12.15 46.15 14.09
C GLU A 27 12.12 45.62 15.55
N VAL A 28 11.46 44.47 15.77
CA VAL A 28 11.28 43.84 17.08
C VAL A 28 12.42 42.88 17.43
N VAL A 29 13.02 42.22 16.43
CA VAL A 29 14.12 41.25 16.62
C VAL A 29 15.32 41.72 15.82
N LYS A 30 16.21 42.49 16.48
CA LYS A 30 17.46 42.97 15.88
C LYS A 30 18.55 41.94 16.08
N GLU A 31 18.89 41.21 15.02
CA GLU A 31 20.11 40.40 14.96
C GLU A 31 21.21 41.17 14.21
N GLU A 32 22.46 41.04 14.65
CA GLU A 32 23.61 41.71 14.00
C GLU A 32 23.98 41.09 12.64
N ALA A 33 23.51 39.87 12.37
CA ALA A 33 23.76 39.14 11.14
C ALA A 33 22.57 38.24 10.79
N PHE A 34 22.31 38.07 9.50
CA PHE A 34 21.33 37.08 9.03
C PHE A 34 21.89 35.66 9.20
N THR A 35 21.10 34.78 9.80
CA THR A 35 21.45 33.37 10.03
C THR A 35 20.97 32.43 8.93
N ASN A 36 19.97 32.84 8.15
CA ASN A 36 19.33 32.03 7.11
C ASN A 36 19.16 32.81 5.81
N ILE A 37 19.31 32.12 4.67
CA ILE A 37 19.08 32.68 3.33
C ILE A 37 18.07 31.78 2.59
N TYR A 38 16.93 32.35 2.22
CA TYR A 38 15.93 31.65 1.41
C TYR A 38 16.17 31.92 -0.08
N ILE A 39 16.56 30.88 -0.82
CA ILE A 39 16.84 30.97 -2.26
C ILE A 39 15.63 30.47 -3.04
N THR A 40 15.21 31.23 -4.06
CA THR A 40 14.19 30.79 -5.01
C THR A 40 14.82 30.50 -6.36
N VAL A 41 14.75 29.25 -6.81
CA VAL A 41 15.28 28.85 -8.12
C VAL A 41 14.40 29.39 -9.25
N LYS A 42 15.04 30.03 -10.24
CA LYS A 42 14.36 30.58 -11.41
C LYS A 42 13.65 29.45 -12.18
N GLN A 43 12.44 29.70 -12.68
CA GLN A 43 11.58 28.74 -13.40
C GLN A 43 11.00 27.58 -12.57
N ALA A 44 11.58 27.24 -11.41
CA ALA A 44 11.08 26.15 -10.56
C ALA A 44 9.59 26.29 -10.17
N LYS A 45 9.10 27.54 -10.04
CA LYS A 45 7.67 27.83 -9.75
C LYS A 45 6.70 27.39 -10.87
N LYS A 46 7.18 27.19 -12.10
CA LYS A 46 6.35 26.76 -13.24
C LYS A 46 6.26 25.23 -13.36
N MET A 47 7.17 24.51 -12.70
CA MET A 47 7.24 23.05 -12.72
C MET A 47 6.30 22.48 -11.67
N VAL A 48 5.84 21.25 -11.89
CA VAL A 48 5.10 20.51 -10.85
C VAL A 48 6.10 20.14 -9.76
N THR A 49 5.82 20.55 -8.52
CA THR A 49 6.70 20.25 -7.38
C THR A 49 6.83 18.72 -7.23
N ASN A 50 8.04 18.23 -6.96
CA ASN A 50 8.41 16.81 -6.89
C ASN A 50 8.37 16.03 -8.22
N SER A 51 8.23 16.70 -9.38
CA SER A 51 8.47 16.05 -10.67
C SER A 51 9.96 15.84 -10.93
N ASP A 52 10.31 14.87 -11.78
CA ASP A 52 11.70 14.62 -12.19
C ASP A 52 12.37 15.90 -12.74
N GLU A 53 11.64 16.69 -13.53
CA GLU A 53 12.12 17.97 -14.06
C GLU A 53 12.42 18.99 -12.96
N TYR A 54 11.57 19.03 -11.92
CA TYR A 54 11.78 19.90 -10.76
C TYR A 54 13.01 19.45 -9.96
N LEU A 55 13.13 18.16 -9.65
CA LEU A 55 14.24 17.61 -8.86
C LEU A 55 15.59 17.77 -9.58
N ASP A 56 15.64 17.53 -10.90
CA ASP A 56 16.85 17.77 -11.72
C ASP A 56 17.23 19.26 -11.77
N THR A 57 16.24 20.17 -11.80
CA THR A 57 16.51 21.62 -11.78
C THR A 57 17.04 22.08 -10.42
N ILE A 58 16.46 21.58 -9.33
CA ILE A 58 16.88 21.94 -7.97
C ILE A 58 18.25 21.35 -7.64
N SER A 59 18.50 20.08 -7.94
CA SER A 59 19.79 19.41 -7.68
C SER A 59 20.97 20.15 -8.33
N LYS A 60 20.84 20.59 -9.58
CA LYS A 60 21.87 21.42 -10.26
C LYS A 60 22.20 22.71 -9.51
N VAL A 61 21.21 23.33 -8.88
CA VAL A 61 21.42 24.55 -8.10
C VAL A 61 22.07 24.20 -6.77
N ILE A 62 21.61 23.14 -6.09
CA ILE A 62 22.22 22.63 -4.85
C ILE A 62 23.71 22.35 -5.09
N ASP A 63 24.05 21.58 -6.12
CA ASP A 63 25.45 21.29 -6.50
C ASP A 63 26.27 22.56 -6.70
N SER A 64 25.68 23.60 -7.30
CA SER A 64 26.34 24.89 -7.50
C SER A 64 26.61 25.63 -6.19
N VAL A 65 25.71 25.52 -5.21
CA VAL A 65 25.88 26.13 -3.88
C VAL A 65 26.87 25.31 -3.04
N GLU A 66 26.80 23.98 -3.10
CA GLU A 66 27.71 23.06 -2.43
C GLU A 66 29.16 23.30 -2.85
N ASN A 67 29.41 23.57 -4.13
CA ASN A 67 30.75 23.91 -4.62
C ASN A 67 31.32 25.22 -4.03
N MET A 68 30.48 26.15 -3.57
CA MET A 68 30.91 27.41 -2.95
C MET A 68 31.01 27.31 -1.41
N LYS A 69 30.51 26.22 -0.83
CA LYS A 69 30.32 26.05 0.61
C LYS A 69 31.62 26.16 1.39
N GLU A 70 32.64 25.42 0.98
CA GLU A 70 33.94 25.36 1.67
C GLU A 70 34.63 26.73 1.65
N GLU A 71 34.73 27.35 0.47
CA GLU A 71 35.31 28.69 0.31
C GLU A 71 34.60 29.73 1.20
N ARG A 72 33.27 29.69 1.28
CA ARG A 72 32.50 30.63 2.11
C ARG A 72 32.69 30.39 3.61
N GLN A 73 32.84 29.14 4.04
CA GLN A 73 33.14 28.80 5.43
C GLN A 73 34.53 29.32 5.83
N ASP A 74 35.53 29.15 4.96
CA ASP A 74 36.89 29.62 5.20
C ASP A 74 36.99 31.15 5.26
N VAL A 75 36.31 31.85 4.33
CA VAL A 75 36.22 33.31 4.36
C VAL A 75 35.59 33.78 5.66
N ARG A 76 34.48 33.16 6.09
CA ARG A 76 33.80 33.54 7.32
C ARG A 76 34.64 33.25 8.57
N TYR A 77 35.37 32.15 8.59
CA TYR A 77 36.30 31.82 9.67
C TYR A 77 37.40 32.89 9.77
N SER A 78 37.95 33.28 8.62
CA SER A 78 38.97 34.32 8.52
C SER A 78 38.45 35.69 8.97
N GLU A 79 37.21 36.05 8.65
CA GLU A 79 36.57 37.28 9.15
C GLU A 79 36.39 37.28 10.68
N LEU A 80 35.97 36.16 11.27
CA LEU A 80 35.65 36.07 12.70
C LEU A 80 36.90 35.98 13.59
N TYR A 81 37.90 35.22 13.14
CA TYR A 81 39.06 34.87 13.96
C TYR A 81 40.38 35.41 13.39
N GLY A 82 40.45 35.77 12.11
CA GLY A 82 41.70 36.14 11.44
C GLY A 82 42.43 37.30 12.10
N GLU A 83 41.74 38.39 12.43
CA GLU A 83 42.36 39.53 13.16
C GLU A 83 42.86 39.12 14.54
N LYS A 84 42.08 38.34 15.29
CA LYS A 84 42.47 37.86 16.64
C LYS A 84 43.68 36.92 16.59
N ILE A 85 43.74 36.06 15.58
CA ILE A 85 44.87 35.16 15.35
C ILE A 85 46.12 35.99 14.99
N LEU A 86 45.98 36.99 14.12
CA LEU A 86 47.08 37.88 13.73
C LEU A 86 47.60 38.70 14.92
N GLU A 87 46.72 39.28 15.74
CA GLU A 87 47.12 40.03 16.94
C GLU A 87 47.82 39.13 17.97
N ALA A 88 47.26 37.96 18.29
CA ALA A 88 47.90 37.06 19.26
C ALA A 88 49.29 36.60 18.81
N ASN A 89 49.45 36.32 17.50
CA ASN A 89 50.75 35.99 16.92
C ASN A 89 51.76 37.14 17.02
N GLN A 90 51.32 38.41 16.92
CA GLN A 90 52.20 39.58 17.12
C GLN A 90 52.72 39.68 18.55
N TYR A 91 51.96 39.22 19.54
CA TYR A 91 52.36 39.17 20.95
C TYR A 91 53.05 37.85 21.36
N GLY A 92 53.30 36.93 20.41
CA GLY A 92 53.93 35.63 20.66
C GLY A 92 53.05 34.62 21.40
N ILE A 93 51.73 34.83 21.40
CA ILE A 93 50.74 33.97 22.04
C ILE A 93 50.24 32.96 21.01
N GLN A 94 50.49 31.67 21.24
CA GLN A 94 50.01 30.60 20.38
C GLN A 94 48.58 30.23 20.80
N LEU A 95 47.60 30.62 19.97
CA LEU A 95 46.21 30.26 20.19
C LEU A 95 45.97 28.81 19.79
N ASP A 96 45.27 28.07 20.63
CA ASP A 96 44.81 26.73 20.31
C ASP A 96 43.56 26.81 19.42
N GLU A 97 43.78 26.66 18.12
CA GLU A 97 42.74 26.74 17.08
C GLU A 97 41.63 25.70 17.24
N SER A 98 41.87 24.62 18.01
CA SER A 98 40.83 23.62 18.31
C SER A 98 39.68 24.18 19.14
N ASN A 99 39.90 25.29 19.83
CA ASN A 99 38.85 26.00 20.59
C ASN A 99 37.99 26.93 19.72
N PHE A 100 38.34 27.15 18.45
CA PHE A 100 37.56 28.00 17.55
C PHE A 100 36.45 27.20 16.86
N ILE A 101 35.23 27.73 16.93
CA ILE A 101 34.06 27.13 16.29
C ILE A 101 34.15 27.44 14.80
N LYS A 102 34.35 26.40 13.99
CA LYS A 102 34.34 26.56 12.53
C LYS A 102 32.92 26.83 12.03
N PRO A 103 32.68 27.90 11.25
CA PRO A 103 31.36 28.17 10.70
C PRO A 103 30.98 27.05 9.73
N LYS A 104 29.75 26.55 9.85
CA LYS A 104 29.19 25.54 8.94
C LYS A 104 27.99 26.12 8.21
N TRP A 105 27.86 25.76 6.94
CA TRP A 105 26.69 26.03 6.12
C TRP A 105 25.89 24.73 5.99
N TYR A 106 24.60 24.82 6.21
CA TYR A 106 23.66 23.73 5.98
C TYR A 106 22.77 24.13 4.81
N ILE A 107 22.60 23.21 3.87
CA ILE A 107 21.84 23.46 2.65
C ILE A 107 20.65 22.53 2.69
N PHE A 108 19.48 23.14 2.73
CA PHE A 108 18.21 22.46 2.86
C PHE A 108 17.35 22.73 1.63
N ASP A 109 16.69 21.70 1.15
CA ASP A 109 15.66 21.76 0.12
C ASP A 109 14.25 21.61 0.74
N ARG A 110 13.26 21.26 -0.07
CA ARG A 110 11.89 21.05 0.44
C ARG A 110 11.71 19.69 1.09
N ASN A 111 12.46 18.68 0.69
CA ASN A 111 12.39 17.33 1.23
C ASN A 111 12.95 17.25 2.65
N ASP A 112 13.80 18.21 3.05
CA ASP A 112 14.22 18.40 4.45
C ASP A 112 13.10 18.92 5.37
N ASN A 113 11.95 19.33 4.80
CA ASN A 113 10.76 19.65 5.58
C ASN A 113 9.89 18.41 5.73
N ASP A 114 9.83 17.86 6.95
CA ASP A 114 9.07 16.63 7.26
C ASP A 114 7.62 16.68 6.78
N SER A 115 6.91 17.79 7.03
CA SER A 115 5.52 17.95 6.58
C SER A 115 5.35 17.89 5.06
N TYR A 116 6.35 18.35 4.30
CA TYR A 116 6.36 18.25 2.85
C TYR A 116 6.71 16.83 2.40
N LYS A 117 7.72 16.22 3.01
CA LYS A 117 8.14 14.84 2.78
C LYS A 117 6.98 13.86 3.01
N ASP A 118 6.22 14.02 4.09
CA ASP A 118 5.03 13.20 4.40
C ASP A 118 3.95 13.28 3.32
N LEU A 119 3.72 14.49 2.78
CA LEU A 119 2.75 14.71 1.71
C LEU A 119 3.20 14.04 0.40
N VAL A 120 4.48 14.13 0.08
CA VAL A 120 5.09 13.46 -1.08
C VAL A 120 4.96 11.95 -0.93
N ILE A 121 5.37 11.39 0.21
CA ILE A 121 5.26 9.96 0.52
C ILE A 121 3.80 9.48 0.42
N ALA A 122 2.85 10.23 1.00
CA ALA A 122 1.43 9.89 0.91
C ALA A 122 0.94 9.86 -0.56
N SER A 123 1.36 10.85 -1.36
CA SER A 123 1.04 10.91 -2.80
C SER A 123 1.65 9.74 -3.58
N ASP A 124 2.90 9.38 -3.30
CA ASP A 124 3.57 8.26 -3.99
C ASP A 124 2.94 6.92 -3.62
N ASN A 125 2.53 6.74 -2.36
CA ASN A 125 1.79 5.55 -1.92
C ASN A 125 0.41 5.46 -2.58
N LEU A 126 -0.28 6.60 -2.74
CA LEU A 126 -1.54 6.66 -3.51
C LEU A 126 -1.31 6.25 -4.97
N ASN A 127 -0.22 6.72 -5.59
CA ASN A 127 0.14 6.40 -6.97
C ASN A 127 0.42 4.89 -7.12
N LYS A 128 1.18 4.28 -6.19
CA LYS A 128 1.43 2.82 -6.15
C LYS A 128 0.11 2.03 -6.10
N LEU A 129 -0.81 2.38 -5.20
CA LEU A 129 -2.14 1.75 -5.11
C LEU A 129 -2.96 1.94 -6.39
N GLY A 130 -2.93 3.16 -6.94
CA GLY A 130 -3.60 3.55 -8.18
C GLY A 130 -3.08 2.82 -9.42
N ASN A 131 -1.86 2.28 -9.39
CA ASN A 131 -1.31 1.49 -10.50
C ASN A 131 -1.68 0.00 -10.41
N VAL A 132 -1.74 -0.58 -9.21
CA VAL A 132 -1.93 -2.04 -9.04
C VAL A 132 -3.40 -2.45 -9.18
N PHE A 133 -4.31 -1.81 -8.43
CA PHE A 133 -5.72 -2.25 -8.40
C PHE A 133 -6.41 -2.12 -9.77
N PRO A 134 -6.33 -0.99 -10.50
CA PRO A 134 -7.04 -0.83 -11.76
C PRO A 134 -6.66 -1.86 -12.82
N ILE A 135 -5.41 -2.31 -12.90
CA ILE A 135 -4.98 -3.36 -13.84
C ILE A 135 -5.83 -4.62 -13.65
N ILE A 136 -6.08 -5.01 -12.41
CA ILE A 136 -6.86 -6.21 -12.09
C ILE A 136 -8.34 -5.99 -12.39
N PHE A 137 -8.89 -4.81 -12.06
CA PHE A 137 -10.25 -4.42 -12.45
C PHE A 137 -10.43 -4.49 -13.98
N PHE A 138 -9.49 -3.96 -14.75
CA PHE A 138 -9.51 -4.02 -16.21
C PHE A 138 -9.45 -5.45 -16.72
N CYS A 139 -8.56 -6.29 -16.20
CA CYS A 139 -8.47 -7.70 -16.58
C CYS A 139 -9.80 -8.44 -16.38
N VAL A 140 -10.44 -8.27 -15.22
CA VAL A 140 -11.75 -8.91 -14.93
C VAL A 140 -12.85 -8.32 -15.81
N ALA A 141 -12.91 -7.00 -15.98
CA ALA A 141 -13.91 -6.34 -16.82
C ALA A 141 -13.80 -6.74 -18.29
N ILE A 142 -12.58 -6.84 -18.83
CA ILE A 142 -12.31 -7.29 -20.20
C ILE A 142 -12.74 -8.74 -20.37
N LEU A 143 -12.38 -9.63 -19.43
CA LEU A 143 -12.78 -11.04 -19.47
C LEU A 143 -14.31 -11.17 -19.57
N VAL A 144 -15.04 -10.41 -18.75
CA VAL A 144 -16.51 -10.47 -18.69
C VAL A 144 -17.15 -9.88 -19.93
N SER A 145 -16.62 -8.76 -20.42
CA SER A 145 -17.09 -8.13 -21.66
C SER A 145 -16.87 -9.04 -22.87
N LEU A 146 -15.73 -9.74 -22.91
CA LEU A 146 -15.42 -10.73 -23.94
C LEU A 146 -16.45 -11.86 -23.97
N ILE A 147 -16.84 -12.36 -22.79
CA ILE A 147 -17.82 -13.43 -22.68
C ILE A 147 -19.20 -12.96 -23.16
N SER A 148 -19.63 -11.75 -22.77
CA SER A 148 -20.92 -11.19 -23.20
C SER A 148 -20.98 -11.02 -24.72
N MET A 149 -19.94 -10.47 -25.34
CA MET A 149 -19.89 -10.33 -26.80
C MET A 149 -19.88 -11.68 -27.50
N MET A 150 -19.13 -12.67 -26.97
CA MET A 150 -19.16 -14.03 -27.50
C MET A 150 -20.57 -14.59 -27.51
N ARG A 151 -21.29 -14.40 -26.41
CA ARG A 151 -22.62 -14.95 -26.23
C ARG A 151 -23.64 -14.28 -27.16
N MET A 152 -23.61 -12.96 -27.28
CA MET A 152 -24.52 -12.22 -28.16
C MET A 152 -24.40 -12.68 -29.62
N ILE A 153 -23.18 -12.83 -30.13
CA ILE A 153 -22.94 -13.32 -31.51
C ILE A 153 -23.44 -14.77 -31.69
N GLU A 154 -23.34 -15.59 -30.64
CA GLU A 154 -23.84 -16.97 -30.66
C GLU A 154 -25.38 -17.08 -30.60
N GLU A 155 -26.05 -16.14 -29.94
CA GLU A 155 -27.52 -16.07 -29.89
C GLU A 155 -28.11 -15.64 -31.23
N ASP A 156 -27.49 -14.66 -31.88
CA ASP A 156 -27.86 -14.17 -33.21
C ASP A 156 -27.39 -15.09 -34.36
N ARG A 157 -26.88 -16.29 -34.05
CA ARG A 157 -26.27 -17.19 -35.04
C ARG A 157 -27.21 -17.51 -36.22
N THR A 158 -28.49 -17.73 -35.95
CA THR A 158 -29.49 -18.01 -37.00
C THR A 158 -29.70 -16.78 -37.88
N GLU A 159 -29.82 -15.59 -37.30
CA GLU A 159 -29.94 -14.32 -38.02
C GLU A 159 -28.71 -14.08 -38.92
N ASN A 160 -27.51 -14.30 -38.37
CA ASN A 160 -26.25 -14.22 -39.10
C ASN A 160 -26.19 -15.22 -40.26
N GLY A 161 -26.74 -16.42 -40.09
CA GLY A 161 -26.88 -17.42 -41.15
C GLY A 161 -27.80 -16.98 -42.27
N THR A 162 -28.95 -16.40 -41.92
CA THR A 162 -29.92 -15.84 -42.87
C THR A 162 -29.31 -14.68 -43.65
N LEU A 163 -28.67 -13.71 -42.99
CA LEU A 163 -27.97 -12.61 -43.66
C LEU A 163 -26.91 -13.12 -44.64
N LYS A 164 -26.11 -14.11 -44.22
CA LYS A 164 -25.11 -14.71 -45.10
C LYS A 164 -25.74 -15.45 -46.30
N SER A 165 -26.90 -16.07 -46.12
CA SER A 165 -27.65 -16.72 -47.21
C SER A 165 -28.26 -15.73 -48.20
N LEU A 166 -28.62 -14.52 -47.73
CA LEU A 166 -29.12 -13.42 -48.55
C LEU A 166 -28.01 -12.69 -49.34
N GLY A 167 -26.76 -13.14 -49.23
CA GLY A 167 -25.62 -12.59 -49.98
C GLY A 167 -24.85 -11.50 -49.25
N PHE A 168 -25.14 -11.22 -47.97
CA PHE A 168 -24.34 -10.25 -47.20
C PHE A 168 -22.91 -10.77 -46.98
N ASN A 169 -21.93 -9.93 -47.30
CA ASN A 169 -20.53 -10.24 -47.02
C ASN A 169 -20.28 -10.33 -45.49
N ASN A 170 -19.35 -11.20 -45.08
CA ASN A 170 -18.96 -11.40 -43.68
C ASN A 170 -18.58 -10.08 -42.97
N PHE A 171 -18.01 -9.12 -43.72
CA PHE A 171 -17.67 -7.79 -43.21
C PHE A 171 -18.91 -7.01 -42.74
N HIS A 172 -20.00 -7.00 -43.52
CA HIS A 172 -21.23 -6.28 -43.16
C HIS A 172 -21.86 -6.86 -41.90
N ILE A 173 -21.89 -8.19 -41.79
CA ILE A 173 -22.40 -8.88 -40.60
C ILE A 173 -21.52 -8.58 -39.38
N THR A 174 -20.19 -8.60 -39.55
CA THR A 174 -19.24 -8.30 -38.47
C THR A 174 -19.35 -6.83 -38.02
N SER A 175 -19.58 -5.90 -38.94
CA SER A 175 -19.70 -4.46 -38.67
C SER A 175 -20.84 -4.15 -37.70
N LYS A 176 -21.99 -4.86 -37.80
CA LYS A 176 -23.11 -4.75 -36.83
C LYS A 176 -22.62 -4.89 -35.39
N TYR A 177 -21.80 -5.92 -35.13
CA TYR A 177 -21.27 -6.19 -33.79
C TYR A 177 -20.19 -5.22 -33.36
N ILE A 178 -19.32 -4.80 -34.29
CA ILE A 178 -18.28 -3.80 -34.01
C ILE A 178 -18.94 -2.48 -33.59
N VAL A 179 -19.92 -2.00 -34.35
CA VAL A 179 -20.63 -0.74 -34.05
C VAL A 179 -21.30 -0.83 -32.69
N PHE A 180 -21.97 -1.94 -32.38
CA PHE A 180 -22.56 -2.14 -31.07
C PHE A 180 -21.52 -2.11 -29.94
N SER A 181 -20.43 -2.87 -30.05
CA SER A 181 -19.37 -2.87 -29.03
C SER A 181 -18.69 -1.52 -28.88
N LEU A 182 -18.49 -0.80 -29.98
CA LEU A 182 -17.88 0.51 -30.00
C LEU A 182 -18.76 1.52 -29.27
N LEU A 183 -20.06 1.57 -29.59
CA LEU A 183 -21.01 2.46 -28.93
C LEU A 183 -21.14 2.14 -27.44
N ALA A 184 -21.24 0.87 -27.05
CA ALA A 184 -21.31 0.45 -25.66
C ALA A 184 -20.04 0.85 -24.88
N THR A 185 -18.87 0.67 -25.48
CA THR A 185 -17.58 0.97 -24.83
C THR A 185 -17.34 2.48 -24.75
N ILE A 186 -17.68 3.25 -25.79
CA ILE A 186 -17.54 4.70 -25.79
C ILE A 186 -18.49 5.33 -24.79
N THR A 187 -19.77 4.94 -24.78
CA THR A 187 -20.76 5.52 -23.86
C THR A 187 -20.45 5.15 -22.41
N GLY A 188 -20.19 3.88 -22.12
CA GLY A 188 -19.79 3.42 -20.78
C GLY A 188 -18.45 4.00 -20.33
N GLY A 189 -17.48 4.09 -21.24
CA GLY A 189 -16.15 4.65 -20.99
C GLY A 189 -16.20 6.14 -20.68
N ILE A 190 -16.93 6.95 -21.47
CA ILE A 190 -17.08 8.39 -21.22
C ILE A 190 -17.81 8.63 -19.89
N LEU A 191 -18.90 7.92 -19.62
CA LEU A 191 -19.62 8.04 -18.34
C LEU A 191 -18.72 7.61 -17.16
N GLY A 192 -17.98 6.52 -17.32
CA GLY A 192 -17.02 6.03 -16.33
C GLY A 192 -15.89 7.02 -16.06
N ILE A 193 -15.33 7.64 -17.10
CA ILE A 193 -14.31 8.70 -16.98
C ILE A 193 -14.90 9.88 -16.22
N LEU A 194 -16.07 10.40 -16.63
CA LEU A 194 -16.69 11.55 -15.98
C LEU A 194 -17.00 11.31 -14.50
N ILE A 195 -17.57 10.16 -14.16
CA ILE A 195 -17.92 9.82 -12.78
C ILE A 195 -16.63 9.55 -11.98
N GLY A 196 -15.74 8.72 -12.50
CA GLY A 196 -14.52 8.29 -11.81
C GLY A 196 -13.55 9.44 -11.58
N SER A 197 -13.34 10.29 -12.59
CA SER A 197 -12.40 11.41 -12.51
C SER A 197 -12.88 12.52 -11.57
N VAL A 198 -14.18 12.64 -11.32
CA VAL A 198 -14.71 13.62 -10.35
C VAL A 198 -14.84 13.00 -8.96
N LEU A 199 -15.44 11.81 -8.86
CA LEU A 199 -15.79 11.18 -7.59
C LEU A 199 -14.56 10.72 -6.80
N ILE A 200 -13.64 10.00 -7.44
CA ILE A 200 -12.49 9.40 -6.74
C ILE A 200 -11.56 10.49 -6.17
N PRO A 201 -11.12 11.49 -6.96
CA PRO A 201 -10.28 12.56 -6.42
C PRO A 201 -10.96 13.40 -5.35
N TYR A 202 -12.28 13.63 -5.46
CA TYR A 202 -13.04 14.35 -4.44
C TYR A 202 -13.05 13.61 -3.09
N VAL A 203 -13.27 12.28 -3.12
CA VAL A 203 -13.26 11.47 -1.90
C VAL A 203 -11.87 11.42 -1.28
N ILE A 204 -10.82 11.20 -2.09
CA ILE A 204 -9.42 11.18 -1.62
C ILE A 204 -9.03 12.54 -1.02
N TRP A 205 -9.41 13.64 -1.68
CA TRP A 205 -9.13 14.98 -1.18
C TRP A 205 -9.76 15.24 0.19
N ASN A 206 -10.99 14.78 0.42
CA ASN A 206 -11.65 14.92 1.73
C ASN A 206 -10.95 14.13 2.84
N ILE A 207 -10.27 13.03 2.51
CA ILE A 207 -9.41 12.29 3.44
C ILE A 207 -8.17 13.12 3.72
N TYR A 208 -7.48 13.61 2.67
CA TYR A 208 -6.22 14.34 2.81
C TYR A 208 -6.37 15.68 3.51
N LYS A 209 -7.51 16.37 3.35
CA LYS A 209 -7.82 17.62 4.07
C LYS A 209 -7.84 17.43 5.60
N LYS A 210 -8.03 16.20 6.09
CA LYS A 210 -7.96 15.90 7.53
C LYS A 210 -6.52 15.74 8.03
N LEU A 211 -5.59 15.39 7.14
CA LEU A 211 -4.17 15.18 7.45
C LEU A 211 -3.31 16.42 7.14
N PHE A 212 -3.69 17.18 6.11
CA PHE A 212 -2.88 18.26 5.56
C PHE A 212 -3.69 19.56 5.41
N PHE A 213 -3.09 20.66 5.83
CA PHE A 213 -3.58 22.03 5.63
C PHE A 213 -3.25 22.54 4.22
N ILE A 214 -3.91 21.99 3.21
CA ILE A 214 -3.73 22.43 1.81
C ILE A 214 -4.86 23.39 1.42
N PRO A 215 -4.55 24.65 1.05
CA PRO A 215 -5.55 25.72 0.93
C PRO A 215 -6.46 25.61 -0.31
N LYS A 216 -6.05 24.91 -1.37
CA LYS A 216 -6.83 24.82 -2.61
C LYS A 216 -6.67 23.45 -3.27
N PHE A 217 -7.79 22.77 -3.49
CA PHE A 217 -7.85 21.63 -4.39
C PHE A 217 -7.86 22.12 -5.83
N ILE A 218 -6.84 21.78 -6.61
CA ILE A 218 -6.83 22.00 -8.04
C ILE A 218 -7.00 20.64 -8.69
N TYR A 219 -8.17 20.43 -9.28
CA TYR A 219 -8.45 19.22 -10.04
C TYR A 219 -7.82 19.36 -11.44
N GLU A 220 -6.79 18.58 -11.70
CA GLU A 220 -6.21 18.40 -13.05
C GLU A 220 -6.55 17.00 -13.57
N SER A 221 -7.29 16.96 -14.68
CA SER A 221 -7.60 15.71 -15.38
C SER A 221 -6.44 15.33 -16.28
N ASN A 222 -5.82 14.17 -16.03
CA ASN A 222 -4.88 13.61 -17.00
C ASN A 222 -5.63 12.95 -18.16
N ASN A 223 -5.85 13.74 -19.20
CA ASN A 223 -6.58 13.30 -20.39
C ASN A 223 -5.87 12.18 -21.16
N LEU A 224 -4.53 12.07 -21.02
CA LEU A 224 -3.76 11.00 -21.68
C LEU A 224 -4.12 9.64 -21.07
N PHE A 225 -4.11 9.49 -19.74
CA PHE A 225 -4.50 8.23 -19.10
C PHE A 225 -5.96 7.87 -19.36
N ASN A 226 -6.86 8.85 -19.34
CA ASN A 226 -8.26 8.65 -19.69
C ASN A 226 -8.42 8.12 -21.13
N PHE A 227 -7.68 8.70 -22.07
CA PHE A 227 -7.71 8.29 -23.48
C PHE A 227 -7.10 6.90 -23.67
N ILE A 228 -5.95 6.62 -23.06
CA ILE A 228 -5.28 5.30 -23.12
C ILE A 228 -6.20 4.22 -22.53
N GLY A 229 -6.81 4.46 -21.37
CA GLY A 229 -7.74 3.53 -20.74
C GLY A 229 -8.95 3.22 -21.62
N LEU A 230 -9.57 4.24 -22.21
CA LEU A 230 -10.69 4.07 -23.14
C LEU A 230 -10.26 3.29 -24.40
N LEU A 231 -9.09 3.61 -24.94
CA LEU A 231 -8.54 2.97 -26.12
C LEU A 231 -8.25 1.48 -25.87
N ILE A 232 -7.66 1.12 -24.72
CA ILE A 232 -7.45 -0.28 -24.31
C ILE A 232 -8.79 -1.04 -24.26
N CYS A 233 -9.80 -0.47 -23.62
CA CYS A 233 -11.14 -1.07 -23.57
C CYS A 233 -11.73 -1.28 -24.98
N VAL A 234 -11.63 -0.27 -25.84
CA VAL A 234 -12.11 -0.37 -27.23
C VAL A 234 -11.37 -1.48 -27.98
N PHE A 235 -10.05 -1.53 -27.92
CA PHE A 235 -9.26 -2.57 -28.59
C PHE A 235 -9.60 -3.97 -28.09
N CYS A 236 -9.71 -4.15 -26.78
CA CYS A 236 -10.02 -5.45 -26.19
C CYS A 236 -11.44 -5.93 -26.56
N ILE A 237 -12.45 -5.06 -26.44
CA ILE A 237 -13.85 -5.44 -26.66
C ILE A 237 -14.15 -5.58 -28.17
N CYS A 238 -13.77 -4.58 -28.98
CA CYS A 238 -13.97 -4.63 -30.43
C CYS A 238 -13.10 -5.72 -31.09
N GLY A 239 -11.83 -5.85 -30.68
CA GLY A 239 -10.93 -6.90 -31.18
C GLY A 239 -11.47 -8.29 -30.90
N THR A 240 -12.06 -8.49 -29.73
CA THR A 240 -12.78 -9.72 -29.38
C THR A 240 -13.99 -9.95 -30.29
N ALA A 241 -14.84 -8.94 -30.49
CA ALA A 241 -16.02 -9.04 -31.35
C ALA A 241 -15.63 -9.46 -32.77
N ILE A 242 -14.57 -8.85 -33.32
CA ILE A 242 -14.00 -9.19 -34.62
C ILE A 242 -13.55 -10.65 -34.66
N PHE A 243 -12.71 -11.05 -33.71
CA PHE A 243 -12.16 -12.41 -33.67
C PHE A 243 -13.27 -13.48 -33.63
N ILE A 244 -14.30 -13.27 -32.82
CA ILE A 244 -15.41 -14.21 -32.66
C ILE A 244 -16.29 -14.24 -33.89
N CYS A 245 -16.63 -13.09 -34.47
CA CYS A 245 -17.39 -13.00 -35.71
C CYS A 245 -16.68 -13.72 -36.85
N ILE A 246 -15.38 -13.47 -37.06
CA ILE A 246 -14.58 -14.15 -38.08
C ILE A 246 -14.62 -15.67 -37.88
N LYS A 247 -14.43 -16.12 -36.64
CA LYS A 247 -14.46 -17.55 -36.30
C LYS A 247 -15.83 -18.19 -36.57
N ASN A 248 -16.92 -17.51 -36.21
CA ASN A 248 -18.28 -18.03 -36.42
C ASN A 248 -18.69 -18.00 -37.89
N LEU A 249 -18.43 -16.90 -38.60
CA LEU A 249 -18.80 -16.68 -40.00
C LEU A 249 -17.94 -17.48 -40.98
N LYS A 250 -16.89 -18.18 -40.55
CA LYS A 250 -16.19 -19.17 -41.40
C LYS A 250 -17.09 -20.34 -41.81
N ASN A 251 -18.15 -20.61 -41.07
CA ASN A 251 -19.08 -21.71 -41.37
C ASN A 251 -20.01 -21.39 -42.55
N VAL A 252 -20.48 -22.43 -43.23
CA VAL A 252 -21.49 -22.31 -44.32
C VAL A 252 -22.85 -21.85 -43.77
N PRO A 253 -23.65 -21.06 -44.55
CA PRO A 253 -24.93 -20.52 -44.09
C PRO A 253 -25.89 -21.57 -43.52
N ALA A 254 -26.01 -22.73 -44.16
CA ALA A 254 -26.85 -23.83 -43.69
C ALA A 254 -26.49 -24.34 -42.27
N ASN A 255 -25.22 -24.25 -41.87
CA ASN A 255 -24.76 -24.63 -40.53
C ASN A 255 -24.97 -23.52 -39.50
N LEU A 256 -25.12 -22.27 -39.94
CA LEU A 256 -25.42 -21.12 -39.08
C LEU A 256 -26.92 -21.04 -38.79
N MET A 257 -27.76 -21.36 -39.76
CA MET A 257 -29.23 -21.39 -39.60
C MET A 257 -29.72 -22.55 -38.71
N ARG A 258 -28.87 -23.55 -38.46
CA ARG A 258 -29.17 -24.63 -37.53
C ARG A 258 -28.71 -24.29 -36.11
N PRO A 259 -29.48 -24.66 -35.08
CA PRO A 259 -29.03 -24.53 -33.70
C PRO A 259 -27.73 -25.31 -33.51
N LYS A 260 -26.78 -24.72 -32.79
CA LYS A 260 -25.47 -25.32 -32.52
C LYS A 260 -25.69 -26.69 -31.84
N SER A 261 -25.18 -27.76 -32.47
CA SER A 261 -25.36 -29.11 -31.92
C SER A 261 -24.77 -29.19 -30.51
N PRO A 262 -25.47 -29.82 -29.55
CA PRO A 262 -24.93 -29.98 -28.21
C PRO A 262 -23.61 -30.77 -28.26
N LYS A 263 -22.63 -30.35 -27.47
CA LYS A 263 -21.34 -31.05 -27.39
C LYS A 263 -21.58 -32.49 -26.92
N ARG A 264 -21.01 -33.48 -27.62
CA ARG A 264 -21.09 -34.90 -27.24
C ARG A 264 -20.55 -35.08 -25.81
N GLY A 265 -21.36 -35.69 -24.93
CA GLY A 265 -20.91 -36.05 -23.59
C GLY A 265 -19.89 -37.20 -23.64
N LYS A 266 -18.74 -37.03 -23.00
CA LYS A 266 -17.76 -38.10 -22.76
C LYS A 266 -17.88 -38.59 -21.31
N LYS A 267 -17.43 -39.82 -21.02
CA LYS A 267 -17.27 -40.32 -19.64
C LYS A 267 -16.36 -39.37 -18.84
N ILE A 268 -16.65 -39.19 -17.56
CA ILE A 268 -16.00 -38.22 -16.68
C ILE A 268 -15.06 -38.94 -15.73
N LEU A 269 -13.95 -38.32 -15.33
CA LEU A 269 -13.00 -38.89 -14.36
C LEU A 269 -13.67 -39.30 -13.03
N LEU A 270 -14.67 -38.54 -12.58
CA LEU A 270 -15.45 -38.84 -11.38
C LEU A 270 -16.27 -40.14 -11.48
N GLU A 271 -16.57 -40.63 -12.69
CA GLU A 271 -17.24 -41.92 -12.89
C GLU A 271 -16.32 -43.11 -12.57
N TYR A 272 -15.00 -42.89 -12.54
CA TYR A 272 -13.99 -43.88 -12.16
C TYR A 272 -13.75 -43.93 -10.65
N ILE A 273 -14.36 -43.04 -9.86
CA ILE A 273 -14.28 -43.03 -8.38
C ILE A 273 -15.63 -43.53 -7.81
N PRO A 274 -15.84 -44.86 -7.69
CA PRO A 274 -17.15 -45.44 -7.43
C PRO A 274 -17.74 -45.07 -6.05
N PHE A 275 -16.89 -44.76 -5.06
CA PHE A 275 -17.34 -44.37 -3.70
C PHE A 275 -18.15 -43.07 -3.70
N ILE A 276 -17.70 -42.07 -4.46
CA ILE A 276 -18.37 -40.77 -4.59
C ILE A 276 -19.54 -40.89 -5.57
N TRP A 277 -19.34 -41.55 -6.70
CA TRP A 277 -20.34 -41.64 -7.76
C TRP A 277 -21.60 -42.42 -7.36
N LYS A 278 -21.48 -43.48 -6.55
CA LYS A 278 -22.64 -44.26 -6.08
C LYS A 278 -23.53 -43.49 -5.09
N ARG A 279 -22.97 -42.54 -4.32
CA ARG A 279 -23.71 -41.74 -3.32
C ARG A 279 -24.49 -40.57 -3.92
N LEU A 280 -24.27 -40.21 -5.18
CA LEU A 280 -24.97 -39.12 -5.85
C LEU A 280 -26.33 -39.59 -6.42
N ASN A 281 -27.39 -38.84 -6.12
CA ASN A 281 -28.70 -39.01 -6.76
C ASN A 281 -28.64 -38.67 -8.26
N PHE A 282 -29.69 -39.05 -8.99
CA PHE A 282 -29.76 -38.87 -10.46
C PHE A 282 -29.58 -37.39 -10.88
N SER A 283 -30.22 -36.46 -10.16
CA SER A 283 -30.11 -35.02 -10.41
C SER A 283 -28.66 -34.52 -10.28
N ASN A 284 -27.96 -34.90 -9.20
CA ASN A 284 -26.57 -34.50 -8.96
C ASN A 284 -25.62 -35.10 -10.01
N LYS A 285 -25.86 -36.35 -10.45
CA LYS A 285 -25.08 -36.98 -11.53
C LYS A 285 -25.21 -36.21 -12.85
N ILE A 286 -26.41 -35.71 -13.16
CA ILE A 286 -26.65 -34.88 -14.34
C ILE A 286 -25.94 -33.53 -14.20
N THR A 287 -26.04 -32.86 -13.05
CA THR A 287 -25.34 -31.58 -12.80
C THR A 287 -23.84 -31.72 -13.00
N VAL A 288 -23.21 -32.73 -12.38
CA VAL A 288 -21.77 -33.00 -12.57
C VAL A 288 -21.46 -33.29 -14.04
N ARG A 289 -22.29 -34.07 -14.73
CA ARG A 289 -22.12 -34.32 -16.16
C ARG A 289 -22.20 -33.07 -17.02
N ASN A 290 -23.10 -32.15 -16.69
CA ASN A 290 -23.27 -30.89 -17.41
C ASN A 290 -22.06 -29.96 -17.19
N ILE A 291 -21.55 -29.85 -15.97
CA ILE A 291 -20.32 -29.08 -15.66
C ILE A 291 -19.16 -29.55 -16.54
N PHE A 292 -18.88 -30.87 -16.59
CA PHE A 292 -17.78 -31.40 -17.42
C PHE A 292 -18.06 -31.39 -18.92
N ARG A 293 -19.33 -31.36 -19.35
CA ARG A 293 -19.71 -31.22 -20.76
C ARG A 293 -19.44 -29.80 -21.27
N TYR A 294 -19.63 -28.77 -20.44
CA TYR A 294 -19.51 -27.36 -20.81
C TYR A 294 -18.27 -26.68 -20.19
N LYS A 295 -17.10 -27.32 -20.29
CA LYS A 295 -15.83 -26.88 -19.65
C LYS A 295 -15.48 -25.41 -19.87
N SER A 296 -15.64 -24.90 -21.09
CA SER A 296 -15.31 -23.50 -21.41
C SER A 296 -16.10 -22.53 -20.54
N ARG A 297 -17.39 -22.81 -20.34
CA ARG A 297 -18.28 -22.00 -19.51
C ARG A 297 -17.92 -22.11 -18.04
N VAL A 298 -17.69 -23.33 -17.58
CA VAL A 298 -17.29 -23.58 -16.19
C VAL A 298 -16.01 -22.81 -15.85
N ILE A 299 -15.00 -22.88 -16.72
CA ILE A 299 -13.73 -22.16 -16.55
C ILE A 299 -13.98 -20.65 -16.49
N THR A 300 -14.76 -20.08 -17.40
CA THR A 300 -15.04 -18.64 -17.41
C THR A 300 -15.83 -18.16 -16.19
N THR A 301 -16.85 -18.92 -15.78
CA THR A 301 -17.61 -18.60 -14.55
C THR A 301 -16.70 -18.65 -13.34
N LEU A 302 -15.85 -19.68 -13.27
CA LEU A 302 -14.94 -19.87 -12.15
C LEU A 302 -13.87 -18.77 -12.09
N PHE A 303 -13.31 -18.33 -13.22
CA PHE A 303 -12.40 -17.18 -13.26
C PHE A 303 -13.08 -15.86 -12.87
N GLY A 304 -14.32 -15.63 -13.32
CA GLY A 304 -15.07 -14.42 -12.94
C GLY A 304 -15.31 -14.37 -11.43
N ILE A 305 -15.79 -15.47 -10.84
CA ILE A 305 -16.05 -15.56 -9.39
C ILE A 305 -14.74 -15.49 -8.61
N ALA A 306 -13.73 -16.28 -9.00
CA ALA A 306 -12.44 -16.32 -8.32
C ALA A 306 -11.73 -14.97 -8.37
N GLY A 307 -11.73 -14.27 -9.51
CA GLY A 307 -11.11 -12.96 -9.65
C GLY A 307 -11.77 -11.90 -8.76
N CYS A 308 -13.10 -11.91 -8.66
CA CYS A 308 -13.83 -11.02 -7.76
C CYS A 308 -13.59 -11.34 -6.28
N THR A 309 -13.64 -12.61 -5.89
CA THR A 309 -13.32 -13.02 -4.50
C THR A 309 -11.86 -12.71 -4.16
N ALA A 310 -10.94 -12.89 -5.09
CA ALA A 310 -9.52 -12.58 -4.91
C ALA A 310 -9.30 -11.08 -4.70
N LEU A 311 -9.98 -10.22 -5.47
CA LEU A 311 -9.92 -8.76 -5.29
C LEU A 311 -10.47 -8.30 -3.94
N ILE A 312 -11.60 -8.87 -3.51
CA ILE A 312 -12.19 -8.55 -2.20
C ILE A 312 -11.23 -8.98 -1.08
N LEU A 313 -10.70 -10.20 -1.15
CA LEU A 313 -9.74 -10.71 -0.16
C LEU A 313 -8.44 -9.90 -0.17
N ALA A 314 -7.97 -9.47 -1.34
CA ALA A 314 -6.77 -8.64 -1.44
C ALA A 314 -6.95 -7.29 -0.75
N GLY A 315 -8.11 -6.64 -0.92
CA GLY A 315 -8.43 -5.41 -0.19
C GLY A 315 -8.47 -5.62 1.32
N PHE A 316 -9.15 -6.66 1.80
CA PHE A 316 -9.16 -6.98 3.24
C PHE A 316 -7.79 -7.40 3.78
N GLY A 317 -7.01 -8.17 3.01
CA GLY A 317 -5.66 -8.57 3.42
C GLY A 317 -4.70 -7.39 3.52
N LEU A 318 -4.81 -6.40 2.64
CA LEU A 318 -4.08 -5.15 2.80
C LEU A 318 -4.56 -4.42 4.06
N LYS A 319 -5.87 -4.35 4.34
CA LYS A 319 -6.40 -3.75 5.58
C LYS A 319 -5.86 -4.44 6.84
N ASP A 320 -5.85 -5.78 6.88
CA ASP A 320 -5.33 -6.56 8.01
C ASP A 320 -3.85 -6.27 8.24
N SER A 321 -3.06 -6.14 7.17
CA SER A 321 -1.62 -5.87 7.27
C SER A 321 -1.26 -4.53 7.91
N LEU A 322 -2.20 -3.58 7.97
CA LEU A 322 -2.01 -2.27 8.58
C LEU A 322 -2.41 -2.23 10.07
N LYS A 323 -3.36 -3.09 10.48
CA LYS A 323 -4.10 -2.90 11.73
C LYS A 323 -3.24 -3.02 12.99
N ASP A 324 -2.30 -3.97 13.01
CA ASP A 324 -1.56 -4.29 14.24
C ASP A 324 -0.11 -3.75 14.23
N VAL A 325 0.30 -3.04 13.18
CA VAL A 325 1.68 -2.51 13.00
C VAL A 325 2.15 -1.72 14.23
N THR A 326 1.31 -0.79 14.69
CA THR A 326 1.62 0.11 15.81
C THR A 326 1.59 -0.61 17.16
N ASN A 327 0.64 -1.53 17.36
CA ASN A 327 0.56 -2.32 18.59
C ASN A 327 1.77 -3.25 18.73
N TYR A 328 2.19 -3.94 17.66
CA TYR A 328 3.41 -4.76 17.73
C TYR A 328 4.67 -3.92 17.99
N GLN A 329 4.78 -2.72 17.41
CA GLN A 329 5.93 -1.85 17.67
C GLN A 329 5.97 -1.35 19.12
N PHE A 330 4.86 -0.81 19.64
CA PHE A 330 4.86 -0.06 20.91
C PHE A 330 4.28 -0.81 22.12
N GLU A 331 3.82 -2.06 21.96
CA GLU A 331 3.37 -2.90 23.08
C GLU A 331 4.17 -4.21 23.21
N HIS A 332 4.92 -4.61 22.18
CA HIS A 332 5.73 -5.83 22.20
C HIS A 332 7.23 -5.58 22.02
N ILE A 333 7.61 -4.66 21.12
CA ILE A 333 9.02 -4.36 20.85
C ILE A 333 9.53 -3.26 21.77
N PHE A 334 8.87 -2.10 21.81
CA PHE A 334 9.22 -0.98 22.70
C PHE A 334 8.28 -0.97 23.91
N ASN A 335 8.80 -1.43 25.04
CA ASN A 335 8.09 -1.48 26.32
C ASN A 335 8.41 -0.27 27.21
N TYR A 336 8.77 0.86 26.60
CA TYR A 336 9.00 2.15 27.28
C TYR A 336 8.06 3.20 26.70
N GLU A 337 7.66 4.18 27.50
CA GLU A 337 6.73 5.23 27.05
C GLU A 337 7.45 6.45 26.49
N LYS A 338 8.62 6.81 27.05
CA LYS A 338 9.32 8.07 26.71
C LYS A 338 10.81 7.90 26.45
N ILE A 339 11.33 8.70 25.54
CA ILE A 339 12.76 8.95 25.34
C ILE A 339 13.06 10.37 25.80
N VAL A 340 13.99 10.54 26.74
CA VAL A 340 14.48 11.86 27.17
C VAL A 340 15.87 12.07 26.56
N MET A 341 15.99 13.00 25.63
CA MET A 341 17.25 13.36 24.98
C MET A 341 17.97 14.43 25.81
N LEU A 342 19.23 14.20 26.12
CA LEU A 342 20.10 15.05 26.92
C LEU A 342 20.91 15.98 26.03
N LYS A 343 21.18 17.18 26.55
CA LYS A 343 22.11 18.11 25.92
C LYS A 343 23.55 17.60 26.04
N GLU A 344 24.38 17.90 25.05
CA GLU A 344 25.80 17.55 25.09
C GLU A 344 26.50 18.06 26.36
N ASN A 345 27.40 17.23 26.92
CA ASN A 345 28.19 17.51 28.12
C ASN A 345 27.39 17.72 29.42
N THR A 346 26.13 17.29 29.45
CA THR A 346 25.30 17.22 30.67
C THR A 346 25.85 16.19 31.66
N ASN A 347 25.79 16.50 32.96
CA ASN A 347 26.03 15.51 34.02
C ASN A 347 24.78 14.62 34.17
N TYR A 348 24.75 13.51 33.42
CA TYR A 348 23.61 12.62 33.32
C TYR A 348 23.23 11.98 34.67
N ASP A 349 24.18 11.77 35.58
CA ASP A 349 23.91 11.13 36.88
C ASP A 349 22.94 11.95 37.73
N VAL A 350 23.08 13.29 37.69
CA VAL A 350 22.20 14.21 38.43
C VAL A 350 20.78 14.11 37.88
N VAL A 351 20.63 14.20 36.55
CA VAL A 351 19.34 14.13 35.87
C VAL A 351 18.68 12.77 36.11
N LYS A 352 19.45 11.68 36.05
CA LYS A 352 18.96 10.33 36.31
C LYS A 352 18.40 10.19 37.72
N GLN A 353 19.11 10.69 38.74
CA GLN A 353 18.63 10.61 40.13
C GLN A 353 17.36 11.43 40.35
N GLU A 354 17.25 12.61 39.73
CA GLU A 354 16.04 13.42 39.80
C GLU A 354 14.84 12.77 39.14
N ILE A 355 15.03 12.14 37.97
CA ILE A 355 13.98 11.39 37.27
C ILE A 355 13.61 10.17 38.12
N LYS A 356 14.58 9.39 38.60
CA LYS A 356 14.35 8.18 39.41
C LYS A 356 13.57 8.43 40.71
N ASN A 357 13.59 9.65 41.24
CA ASN A 357 12.82 10.02 42.43
C ASN A 357 11.31 10.20 42.17
N GLU A 358 10.87 10.18 40.91
CA GLU A 358 9.45 10.16 40.56
C GLU A 358 8.81 8.82 40.94
N LYS A 359 7.64 8.89 41.58
CA LYS A 359 6.95 7.69 42.10
C LYS A 359 6.40 6.78 41.01
N SER A 360 6.24 7.28 39.80
CA SER A 360 5.56 6.58 38.70
C SER A 360 6.53 5.87 37.76
N ILE A 361 7.84 5.98 37.98
CA ILE A 361 8.87 5.41 37.10
C ILE A 361 9.24 4.01 37.57
N ARG A 362 9.07 3.06 36.67
CA ARG A 362 9.42 1.66 36.88
C ARG A 362 10.89 1.43 36.56
N LYS A 363 11.36 1.90 35.41
CA LYS A 363 12.73 1.69 34.95
C LYS A 363 13.27 2.85 34.09
N ILE A 364 14.58 3.06 34.17
CA ILE A 364 15.32 4.01 33.36
C ILE A 364 16.52 3.27 32.77
N VAL A 365 16.65 3.29 31.45
CA VAL A 365 17.78 2.69 30.73
C VAL A 365 18.59 3.79 30.05
N GLU A 366 19.90 3.77 30.29
CA GLU A 366 20.84 4.75 29.74
C GLU A 366 21.26 4.33 28.33
N THR A 367 21.09 5.24 27.39
CA THR A 367 21.38 4.97 25.98
C THR A 367 22.16 6.10 25.31
N ASN A 368 22.85 5.74 24.25
CA ASN A 368 23.24 6.62 23.16
C ASN A 368 22.33 6.30 21.96
N ILE A 369 21.61 7.30 21.48
CA ILE A 369 20.73 7.20 20.31
C ILE A 369 21.16 8.27 19.31
N ASP A 370 21.62 7.83 18.15
CA ASP A 370 22.08 8.69 17.05
C ASP A 370 21.50 8.18 15.72
N ASN A 371 21.29 9.06 14.75
CA ASN A 371 20.94 8.65 13.39
C ASN A 371 22.22 8.50 12.58
N ILE A 372 22.42 7.34 11.95
CA ILE A 372 23.64 7.04 11.20
C ILE A 372 23.29 6.53 9.80
N THR A 373 24.13 6.84 8.83
CA THR A 373 24.03 6.24 7.50
C THR A 373 24.73 4.89 7.49
N VAL A 374 24.05 3.87 6.96
CA VAL A 374 24.61 2.54 6.74
C VAL A 374 24.57 2.19 5.27
N GLY A 375 25.46 1.32 4.81
CA GLY A 375 25.48 0.93 3.40
C GLY A 375 26.03 -0.46 3.14
N TYR A 376 25.62 -0.98 2.00
CA TYR A 376 26.03 -2.29 1.49
C TYR A 376 25.94 -2.30 -0.04
N LYS A 377 27.01 -2.76 -0.71
CA LYS A 377 27.11 -2.88 -2.19
C LYS A 377 26.69 -1.62 -2.98
N GLY A 378 26.92 -0.43 -2.41
CA GLY A 378 26.62 0.86 -3.06
C GLY A 378 25.23 1.43 -2.77
N ASN A 379 24.37 0.69 -2.07
CA ASN A 379 23.13 1.22 -1.51
C ASN A 379 23.38 1.75 -0.10
N THR A 380 22.67 2.82 0.28
CA THR A 380 22.78 3.45 1.60
C THR A 380 21.39 3.72 2.17
N GLU A 381 21.25 3.55 3.48
CA GLU A 381 20.02 3.79 4.24
C GLU A 381 20.35 4.57 5.52
N GLU A 382 19.46 5.46 5.94
CA GLU A 382 19.54 6.12 7.24
C GLU A 382 18.82 5.26 8.29
N VAL A 383 19.49 5.01 9.41
CA VAL A 383 18.96 4.17 10.49
C VAL A 383 19.20 4.81 11.84
N THR A 384 18.27 4.61 12.78
CA THR A 384 18.45 5.01 14.17
C THR A 384 19.28 3.96 14.89
N MET A 385 20.50 4.32 15.29
CA MET A 385 21.38 3.49 16.09
C MET A 385 21.02 3.65 17.57
N ILE A 386 20.86 2.53 18.27
CA ILE A 386 20.60 2.48 19.71
C ILE A 386 21.70 1.65 20.38
N VAL A 387 22.40 2.27 21.32
CA VAL A 387 23.46 1.65 22.11
C VAL A 387 23.16 1.85 23.58
N ALA A 388 22.96 0.76 24.32
CA ALA A 388 22.73 0.83 25.76
C ALA A 388 24.04 0.84 26.54
N ASN A 389 24.07 1.56 27.67
CA ASN A 389 25.19 1.47 28.61
C ASN A 389 25.26 0.08 29.26
N ASN A 390 24.10 -0.56 29.47
CA ASN A 390 23.97 -1.92 29.97
C ASN A 390 22.96 -2.71 29.12
N ASN A 391 23.43 -3.74 28.41
CA ASN A 391 22.60 -4.55 27.52
C ASN A 391 21.55 -5.40 28.26
N GLU A 392 21.80 -5.80 29.51
CA GLU A 392 20.78 -6.53 30.28
C GLU A 392 19.63 -5.61 30.71
N GLU A 393 19.89 -4.31 30.88
CA GLU A 393 18.83 -3.34 31.16
C GLU A 393 18.02 -3.01 29.89
N LEU A 394 18.68 -3.00 28.73
CA LEU A 394 18.02 -2.80 27.43
C LEU A 394 16.94 -3.86 27.17
N ARG A 395 17.20 -5.12 27.51
CA ARG A 395 16.26 -6.25 27.36
C ARG A 395 14.91 -6.06 28.06
N ASP A 396 14.86 -5.25 29.10
CA ASP A 396 13.63 -5.03 29.85
C ASP A 396 12.73 -3.98 29.19
N VAL A 397 13.29 -3.10 28.37
CA VAL A 397 12.57 -1.99 27.71
C VAL A 397 12.46 -2.16 26.19
N ILE A 398 13.35 -2.94 25.57
CA ILE A 398 13.33 -3.25 24.13
C ILE A 398 13.49 -4.75 23.93
N THR A 399 12.50 -5.37 23.29
CA THR A 399 12.52 -6.79 22.91
C THR A 399 13.13 -6.95 21.51
N LEU A 400 14.28 -7.60 21.41
CA LEU A 400 14.94 -7.89 20.13
C LEU A 400 14.63 -9.31 19.65
N ASP A 401 13.57 -9.47 18.85
CA ASP A 401 13.12 -10.77 18.34
C ASP A 401 13.67 -11.07 16.95
N SER A 402 14.33 -12.22 16.79
CA SER A 402 14.85 -12.65 15.50
C SER A 402 13.74 -12.92 14.48
N VAL A 403 13.98 -12.55 13.23
CA VAL A 403 13.11 -12.89 12.09
C VAL A 403 13.30 -14.34 11.67
N LYS A 404 14.56 -14.80 11.61
CA LYS A 404 14.95 -16.10 11.06
C LYS A 404 14.84 -17.24 12.08
N ASP A 405 14.99 -16.95 13.37
CA ASP A 405 14.90 -17.94 14.45
C ASP A 405 13.79 -17.58 15.43
N LYS A 406 12.64 -18.26 15.33
CA LYS A 406 11.47 -17.97 16.18
C LYS A 406 11.67 -18.30 17.65
N ASP A 407 12.65 -19.14 17.98
CA ASP A 407 12.95 -19.53 19.36
C ASP A 407 13.97 -18.58 20.01
N ASN A 408 14.61 -17.72 19.22
CA ASN A 408 15.64 -16.79 19.67
C ASN A 408 15.05 -15.37 19.82
N THR A 409 14.41 -15.16 20.97
CA THR A 409 13.79 -13.90 21.38
C THR A 409 14.66 -13.16 22.39
N ASN A 410 14.49 -11.85 22.47
CA ASN A 410 15.21 -10.97 23.42
C ASN A 410 16.75 -11.05 23.33
N LEU A 411 17.27 -10.91 22.10
CA LEU A 411 18.69 -10.93 21.78
C LEU A 411 19.46 -9.78 22.46
N ILE A 412 20.78 -9.96 22.60
CA ILE A 412 21.73 -8.89 22.97
C ILE A 412 22.78 -8.76 21.86
N PRO A 413 23.17 -7.54 21.47
CA PRO A 413 24.27 -7.35 20.54
C PRO A 413 25.61 -7.86 21.10
N SER A 414 26.28 -8.75 20.36
CA SER A 414 27.63 -9.23 20.69
C SER A 414 28.71 -8.19 20.37
N ASP A 415 29.94 -8.44 20.84
CA ASP A 415 31.09 -7.58 20.53
C ASP A 415 31.46 -7.66 19.05
N ASN A 416 31.76 -6.51 18.43
CA ASN A 416 32.14 -6.34 17.02
C ASN A 416 31.09 -6.85 16.02
N SER A 417 29.83 -6.93 16.42
CA SER A 417 28.71 -7.28 15.57
C SER A 417 27.62 -6.21 15.59
N VAL A 418 26.69 -6.33 14.67
CA VAL A 418 25.53 -5.46 14.57
C VAL A 418 24.24 -6.27 14.41
N ILE A 419 23.20 -5.83 15.09
CA ILE A 419 21.83 -6.31 14.90
C ILE A 419 21.07 -5.23 14.13
N ILE A 420 20.41 -5.60 13.03
CA ILE A 420 19.66 -4.66 12.19
C ILE A 420 18.19 -5.06 12.06
N SER A 421 17.34 -4.07 11.82
CA SER A 421 15.94 -4.30 11.51
C SER A 421 15.74 -5.05 10.18
N GLU A 422 14.66 -5.83 10.06
CA GLU A 422 14.28 -6.55 8.84
C GLU A 422 14.13 -5.61 7.64
N LYS A 423 13.65 -4.39 7.87
CA LYS A 423 13.44 -3.40 6.83
C LYS A 423 14.78 -2.92 6.24
N THR A 424 15.75 -2.57 7.09
CA THR A 424 17.12 -2.25 6.67
C THR A 424 17.74 -3.40 5.89
N ALA A 425 17.58 -4.63 6.38
CA ALA A 425 18.10 -5.81 5.71
C ALA A 425 17.51 -5.99 4.29
N THR A 426 16.20 -5.75 4.14
CA THR A 426 15.48 -5.88 2.88
C THR A 426 15.87 -4.79 1.87
N LEU A 427 15.99 -3.53 2.30
CA LEU A 427 16.32 -2.40 1.43
C LEU A 427 17.77 -2.45 0.94
N LEU A 428 18.70 -2.79 1.84
CA LEU A 428 20.11 -3.00 1.48
C LEU A 428 20.35 -4.35 0.78
N ASN A 429 19.40 -5.27 0.83
CA ASN A 429 19.52 -6.65 0.35
C ASN A 429 20.75 -7.37 0.95
N ILE A 430 20.88 -7.25 2.28
CA ILE A 430 21.97 -7.81 3.09
C ILE A 430 21.49 -9.00 3.92
N ASP A 431 22.33 -10.03 4.05
CA ASP A 431 22.02 -11.26 4.75
C ASP A 431 22.83 -11.44 6.04
N LEU A 432 22.50 -12.46 6.84
CA LEU A 432 23.24 -12.80 8.05
C LEU A 432 24.70 -13.17 7.72
N GLY A 433 25.64 -12.62 8.47
CA GLY A 433 27.07 -12.82 8.29
C GLY A 433 27.73 -11.87 7.28
N ASP A 434 26.96 -11.06 6.55
CA ASP A 434 27.52 -10.03 5.69
C ASP A 434 28.10 -8.86 6.49
N LYS A 435 28.98 -8.09 5.86
CA LYS A 435 29.58 -6.89 6.43
C LYS A 435 28.78 -5.64 6.05
N LEU A 436 28.24 -4.96 7.04
CA LEU A 436 27.58 -3.67 6.91
C LEU A 436 28.61 -2.55 7.09
N ILE A 437 28.53 -1.52 6.24
CA ILE A 437 29.38 -0.32 6.35
C ILE A 437 28.59 0.75 7.11
N LEU A 438 29.15 1.28 8.18
CA LEU A 438 28.64 2.41 8.94
C LEU A 438 29.43 3.66 8.54
N PHE A 439 28.74 4.78 8.34
CA PHE A 439 29.33 6.07 8.00
C PHE A 439 29.15 7.02 9.18
N ASP A 440 30.23 7.57 9.73
CA ASP A 440 30.12 8.63 10.73
C ASP A 440 29.80 10.00 10.11
N ASP A 441 29.61 11.02 10.95
CA ASP A 441 29.32 12.40 10.53
C ASP A 441 30.42 13.02 9.65
N GLU A 442 31.63 12.46 9.67
CA GLU A 442 32.77 12.87 8.85
C GLU A 442 32.92 11.99 7.58
N ASN A 443 31.94 11.12 7.30
CA ASN A 443 31.96 10.12 6.22
C ASN A 443 33.08 9.07 6.32
N ASN A 444 33.68 8.86 7.49
CA ASN A 444 34.57 7.74 7.73
C ASN A 444 33.79 6.43 7.75
N LYS A 445 34.41 5.36 7.24
CA LYS A 445 33.77 4.06 7.02
C LYS A 445 34.23 3.03 8.05
N TYR A 446 33.27 2.35 8.67
CA TYR A 446 33.52 1.27 9.61
C TYR A 446 32.75 0.01 9.20
N GLU A 447 33.37 -1.16 9.31
CA GLU A 447 32.74 -2.43 8.92
C GLU A 447 32.36 -3.25 10.15
N LEU A 448 31.09 -3.64 10.24
CA LEU A 448 30.57 -4.55 11.27
C LEU A 448 29.85 -5.75 10.64
N ILE A 449 29.90 -6.90 11.30
CA ILE A 449 29.25 -8.13 10.82
C ILE A 449 27.80 -8.16 11.30
N VAL A 450 26.86 -8.40 10.39
CA VAL A 450 25.44 -8.59 10.71
C VAL A 450 25.25 -9.93 11.39
N GLU A 451 25.01 -9.91 12.70
CA GLU A 451 24.83 -11.12 13.51
C GLU A 451 23.38 -11.59 13.49
N HIS A 452 22.44 -10.66 13.63
CA HIS A 452 21.02 -10.94 13.66
C HIS A 452 20.20 -9.90 12.89
N ILE A 453 19.06 -10.36 12.35
CA ILE A 453 18.04 -9.53 11.74
C ILE A 453 16.78 -9.67 12.60
N ILE A 454 16.26 -8.54 13.08
CA ILE A 454 15.17 -8.49 14.05
C ILE A 454 13.93 -7.79 13.50
N LYS A 455 12.80 -8.00 14.17
CA LYS A 455 11.53 -7.35 13.81
C LYS A 455 11.46 -5.94 14.38
N ASN A 456 11.33 -4.96 13.50
CA ASN A 456 10.82 -3.63 13.80
C ASN A 456 9.86 -3.25 12.67
N TYR A 457 8.71 -2.68 13.02
CA TYR A 457 7.63 -2.40 12.07
C TYR A 457 7.56 -0.92 11.66
N ILE A 458 8.14 -0.03 12.46
CA ILE A 458 8.15 1.41 12.22
C ILE A 458 9.61 1.87 12.30
N ASN A 459 10.02 2.70 11.34
CA ASN A 459 11.39 3.16 11.14
C ASN A 459 12.40 2.01 10.94
N GLN A 460 13.67 2.38 10.78
CA GLN A 460 14.79 1.48 10.60
C GLN A 460 15.74 1.61 11.79
N TYR A 461 16.10 0.49 12.41
CA TYR A 461 16.93 0.47 13.61
C TYR A 461 18.19 -0.37 13.45
N LEU A 462 19.22 0.04 14.17
CA LEU A 462 20.50 -0.63 14.30
C LEU A 462 20.89 -0.69 15.78
N TYR A 463 21.27 -1.87 16.28
CA TYR A 463 21.66 -2.09 17.67
C TYR A 463 23.08 -2.64 17.72
N ILE A 464 23.93 -1.98 18.51
CA ILE A 464 25.28 -2.43 18.86
C ILE A 464 25.49 -2.27 20.35
N ASN A 465 26.47 -2.99 20.90
CA ASN A 465 26.82 -2.83 22.31
C ASN A 465 27.85 -1.71 22.52
N LYS A 466 27.98 -1.28 23.77
CA LYS A 466 28.92 -0.23 24.18
C LYS A 466 30.36 -0.52 23.75
N ASN A 467 30.85 -1.74 23.95
CA ASN A 467 32.22 -2.12 23.57
C ASN A 467 32.47 -1.92 22.07
N THR A 468 31.50 -2.30 21.24
CA THR A 468 31.55 -2.16 19.78
C THR A 468 31.53 -0.70 19.39
N TYR A 469 30.69 0.13 20.02
CA TYR A 469 30.68 1.58 19.78
C TYR A 469 32.03 2.21 20.14
N GLU A 470 32.59 1.90 21.32
CA GLU A 470 33.88 2.44 21.78
C GLU A 470 35.04 2.01 20.88
N ASN A 471 35.02 0.78 20.36
CA ASN A 471 36.02 0.29 19.40
C ASN A 471 35.90 0.96 18.03
N THR A 472 34.68 1.35 17.63
CA THR A 472 34.38 1.86 16.29
C THR A 472 34.52 3.38 16.22
N PHE A 473 33.72 4.11 17.00
CA PHE A 473 33.63 5.57 16.96
C PHE A 473 34.48 6.25 18.04
N LYS A 474 34.86 5.51 19.09
CA LYS A 474 35.52 6.01 20.31
C LYS A 474 34.60 6.96 21.11
N ASN A 475 34.91 7.15 22.40
CA ASN A 475 34.23 8.10 23.29
C ASN A 475 32.70 7.91 23.40
N TYR A 476 32.24 6.73 23.84
CA TYR A 476 30.83 6.53 24.15
C TYR A 476 30.32 7.53 25.19
N LYS A 477 29.22 8.22 24.88
CA LYS A 477 28.55 9.17 25.77
C LYS A 477 27.06 8.86 25.83
N ILE A 478 26.50 8.87 27.03
CA ILE A 478 25.06 8.77 27.25
C ILE A 478 24.44 10.09 26.79
N ASN A 479 23.54 10.02 25.83
CA ASN A 479 22.81 11.17 25.29
C ASN A 479 21.29 11.04 25.49
N SER A 480 20.81 9.92 26.02
CA SER A 480 19.38 9.66 26.15
C SER A 480 19.04 8.71 27.30
N PHE A 481 17.80 8.81 27.77
CA PHE A 481 17.19 7.86 28.69
C PHE A 481 15.91 7.28 28.09
N LEU A 482 15.79 5.96 28.09
CA LEU A 482 14.51 5.27 27.86
C LEU A 482 13.80 5.11 29.21
N ILE A 483 12.57 5.58 29.31
CA ILE A 483 11.80 5.60 30.57
C ILE A 483 10.55 4.75 30.43
N ASP A 484 10.46 3.75 31.32
CA ASP A 484 9.32 2.85 31.52
C ASP A 484 8.57 3.25 32.80
N PHE A 485 7.26 3.40 32.72
CA PHE A 485 6.35 3.84 33.79
C PHE A 485 5.41 2.69 34.23
N ASP A 486 5.13 2.59 35.54
CA ASP A 486 4.25 1.52 36.06
C ASP A 486 2.78 1.66 35.60
N ASN A 487 2.33 2.91 35.36
CA ASN A 487 1.01 3.24 34.82
C ASN A 487 0.95 4.74 34.48
N LEU A 488 1.21 5.10 33.23
CA LEU A 488 1.26 6.50 32.80
C LEU A 488 -0.12 6.94 32.27
N ASN A 489 -0.79 7.86 32.96
CA ASN A 489 -1.95 8.54 32.41
C ASN A 489 -1.53 9.81 31.63
N GLU A 490 -2.41 10.32 30.77
CA GLU A 490 -2.13 11.48 29.91
C GLU A 490 -1.76 12.74 30.70
N HIS A 491 -2.41 12.96 31.87
CA HIS A 491 -2.14 14.12 32.72
C HIS A 491 -0.73 14.07 33.31
N ASP A 492 -0.35 12.93 33.89
CA ASP A 492 0.96 12.71 34.51
C ASP A 492 2.07 12.69 33.44
N SER A 493 1.76 12.17 32.24
CA SER A 493 2.64 12.25 31.06
C SER A 493 2.97 13.69 30.69
N ASN A 494 1.96 14.54 30.55
CA ASN A 494 2.15 15.97 30.22
C ASN A 494 2.85 16.73 31.36
N GLN A 495 2.52 16.43 32.61
CA GLN A 495 3.17 17.05 33.77
C GLN A 495 4.66 16.69 33.84
N PHE A 496 5.01 15.44 33.54
CA PHE A 496 6.40 15.01 33.41
C PHE A 496 7.10 15.81 32.31
N ASP A 497 6.48 15.92 31.13
CA ASP A 497 7.08 16.64 30.00
C ASP A 497 7.35 18.10 30.34
N GLU A 498 6.37 18.82 30.88
CA GLU A 498 6.51 20.22 31.29
C GLU A 498 7.61 20.44 32.34
N LYS A 499 7.71 19.52 33.31
CA LYS A 499 8.70 19.61 34.40
C LYS A 499 10.12 19.41 33.90
N TYR A 500 10.34 18.46 33.00
CA TYR A 500 11.68 18.04 32.59
C TYR A 500 12.16 18.75 31.33
N ILE A 501 11.29 19.05 30.36
CA ILE A 501 11.70 19.73 29.12
C ILE A 501 12.13 21.19 29.36
N SER A 502 11.67 21.80 30.44
CA SER A 502 12.07 23.15 30.85
C SER A 502 13.47 23.20 31.47
N LYS A 503 14.11 22.06 31.72
CA LYS A 503 15.48 21.98 32.23
C LYS A 503 16.50 22.17 31.11
N ASN A 504 17.59 22.88 31.41
CA ASN A 504 18.64 23.18 30.43
C ASN A 504 19.45 21.93 30.01
N GLU A 505 19.43 20.90 30.85
CA GLU A 505 20.07 19.60 30.62
C GLU A 505 19.34 18.73 29.58
N ILE A 506 18.07 19.00 29.32
CA ILE A 506 17.21 18.19 28.44
C ILE A 506 16.97 18.95 27.14
N THR A 507 17.16 18.26 26.02
CA THR A 507 16.99 18.81 24.68
C THR A 507 15.60 18.53 24.14
N SER A 508 15.09 17.32 24.30
CA SER A 508 13.74 16.95 23.87
C SER A 508 13.22 15.75 24.66
N ILE A 509 11.90 15.60 24.68
CA ILE A 509 11.22 14.42 25.19
C ILE A 509 10.34 13.89 24.05
N VAL A 510 10.50 12.61 23.72
CA VAL A 510 9.77 11.94 22.66
C VAL A 510 8.85 10.90 23.28
N ASN A 511 7.56 10.99 22.97
CA ASN A 511 6.53 10.09 23.49
C ASN A 511 6.18 9.02 22.44
N ASN A 512 6.25 7.76 22.82
CA ASN A 512 5.85 6.66 21.94
C ASN A 512 4.34 6.69 21.63
N GLU A 513 3.50 7.17 22.55
CA GLU A 513 2.06 7.32 22.29
C GLU A 513 1.78 8.37 21.21
N ASP A 514 2.52 9.48 21.19
CA ASP A 514 2.39 10.49 20.14
C ASP A 514 2.75 9.89 18.77
N ILE A 515 3.86 9.13 18.70
CA ILE A 515 4.27 8.44 17.45
C ILE A 515 3.21 7.40 17.05
N LYS A 516 2.64 6.67 18.02
CA LYS A 516 1.58 5.68 17.79
C LYS A 516 0.33 6.32 17.18
N GLU A 517 -0.13 7.45 17.72
CA GLU A 517 -1.28 8.19 17.18
C GLU A 517 -1.02 8.74 15.77
N ASN A 518 0.18 9.28 15.54
CA ASN A 518 0.60 9.82 14.25
C ASN A 518 0.61 8.73 13.17
N ILE A 519 1.23 7.58 13.45
CA ILE A 519 1.23 6.45 12.53
C ILE A 519 -0.18 5.87 12.36
N ASN A 520 -0.99 5.76 13.41
CA ASN A 520 -2.38 5.28 13.30
C ASN A 520 -3.25 6.18 12.43
N SER A 521 -3.10 7.51 12.52
CA SER A 521 -3.85 8.46 11.70
C SER A 521 -3.41 8.41 10.24
N MET A 522 -2.12 8.21 9.97
CA MET A 522 -1.60 7.92 8.63
C MET A 522 -2.15 6.61 8.06
N LEU A 523 -2.07 5.52 8.83
CA LEU A 523 -2.57 4.19 8.44
C LEU A 523 -4.09 4.19 8.23
N GLY A 524 -4.85 4.93 9.04
CA GLY A 524 -6.30 5.11 8.87
C GLY A 524 -6.69 5.78 7.55
N SER A 525 -5.81 6.61 6.99
CA SER A 525 -6.02 7.22 5.68
C SER A 525 -5.79 6.22 4.55
N ILE A 526 -4.81 5.33 4.69
CA ILE A 526 -4.62 4.19 3.78
C ILE A 526 -5.82 3.24 3.89
N ASP A 527 -6.29 2.90 5.10
CA ASP A 527 -7.47 2.06 5.31
C ASP A 527 -8.73 2.63 4.64
N SER A 528 -8.90 3.96 4.69
CA SER A 528 -9.99 4.65 4.01
C SER A 528 -9.93 4.47 2.49
N ILE A 529 -8.73 4.57 1.89
CA ILE A 529 -8.51 4.33 0.44
C ILE A 529 -8.79 2.87 0.09
N VAL A 530 -8.28 1.93 0.89
CA VAL A 530 -8.51 0.49 0.69
C VAL A 530 -10.00 0.14 0.78
N THR A 531 -10.73 0.77 1.69
CA THR A 531 -12.19 0.60 1.82
C THR A 531 -12.94 0.99 0.54
N ILE A 532 -12.54 2.08 -0.13
CA ILE A 532 -13.11 2.49 -1.42
C ILE A 532 -12.87 1.40 -2.49
N LEU A 533 -11.67 0.83 -2.52
CA LEU A 533 -11.30 -0.23 -3.46
C LEU A 533 -12.08 -1.52 -3.19
N ILE A 534 -12.33 -1.88 -1.93
CA ILE A 534 -13.18 -3.02 -1.55
C ILE A 534 -14.61 -2.80 -2.05
N ILE A 535 -15.17 -1.60 -1.89
CA ILE A 535 -16.52 -1.26 -2.39
C ILE A 535 -16.56 -1.39 -3.92
N ALA A 536 -15.55 -0.89 -4.63
CA ALA A 536 -15.46 -1.03 -6.07
C ALA A 536 -15.37 -2.51 -6.51
N ALA A 537 -14.57 -3.33 -5.80
CA ALA A 537 -14.46 -4.77 -6.05
C ALA A 537 -15.78 -5.50 -5.83
N ALA A 538 -16.52 -5.13 -4.79
CA ALA A 538 -17.84 -5.67 -4.47
C ALA A 538 -18.87 -5.31 -5.56
N LEU A 539 -18.89 -4.07 -6.04
CA LEU A 539 -19.75 -3.65 -7.15
C LEU A 539 -19.41 -4.41 -8.44
N LEU A 540 -18.12 -4.56 -8.75
CA LEU A 540 -17.66 -5.37 -9.88
C LEU A 540 -18.16 -6.82 -9.74
N ALA A 541 -17.98 -7.44 -8.56
CA ALA A 541 -18.42 -8.80 -8.28
C ALA A 541 -19.91 -9.01 -8.59
N PHE A 542 -20.76 -8.06 -8.16
CA PHE A 542 -22.18 -8.10 -8.47
C PHE A 542 -22.45 -8.09 -9.98
N VAL A 543 -21.82 -7.18 -10.73
CA VAL A 543 -21.99 -7.07 -12.20
C VAL A 543 -21.54 -8.36 -12.90
N VAL A 544 -20.39 -8.91 -12.50
CA VAL A 544 -19.86 -10.16 -13.07
C VAL A 544 -20.79 -11.34 -12.81
N LEU A 545 -21.21 -11.52 -11.56
CA LEU A 545 -22.10 -12.60 -11.16
C LEU A 545 -23.46 -12.51 -11.89
N TYR A 546 -24.02 -11.31 -11.97
CA TYR A 546 -25.28 -11.06 -12.66
C TYR A 546 -25.20 -11.45 -14.14
N ASN A 547 -24.14 -11.02 -14.82
CA ASN A 547 -23.91 -11.32 -16.23
C ASN A 547 -23.74 -12.83 -16.47
N LEU A 548 -22.92 -13.50 -15.64
CA LEU A 548 -22.73 -14.96 -15.71
C LEU A 548 -24.05 -15.73 -15.50
N SER A 549 -24.90 -15.28 -14.57
CA SER A 549 -26.17 -15.93 -14.31
C SER A 549 -27.19 -15.71 -15.43
N ASN A 550 -27.25 -14.50 -15.99
CA ASN A 550 -28.06 -14.21 -17.18
C ASN A 550 -27.66 -15.07 -18.38
N ILE A 551 -26.36 -15.20 -18.62
CA ILE A 551 -25.83 -16.09 -19.66
C ILE A 551 -26.31 -17.52 -19.41
N ASN A 552 -26.16 -18.04 -18.18
CA ASN A 552 -26.59 -19.39 -17.82
C ASN A 552 -28.06 -19.65 -18.17
N ILE A 553 -28.96 -18.74 -17.79
CA ILE A 553 -30.39 -18.86 -18.11
C ILE A 553 -30.60 -18.86 -19.62
N SER A 554 -29.99 -17.92 -20.34
CA SER A 554 -30.21 -17.79 -21.78
C SER A 554 -29.77 -19.04 -22.55
N GLU A 555 -28.64 -19.67 -22.17
CA GLU A 555 -28.19 -20.91 -22.83
C GLU A 555 -29.15 -22.08 -22.62
N ARG A 556 -29.84 -22.10 -21.47
CA ARG A 556 -30.72 -23.20 -21.06
C ARG A 556 -32.20 -22.89 -21.25
N LYS A 557 -32.54 -21.76 -21.86
CA LYS A 557 -33.94 -21.32 -22.04
C LYS A 557 -34.83 -22.41 -22.64
N ARG A 558 -34.33 -23.17 -23.62
CA ARG A 558 -35.05 -24.31 -24.24
C ARG A 558 -35.23 -25.48 -23.27
N GLU A 559 -34.18 -25.89 -22.57
CA GLU A 559 -34.23 -26.95 -21.56
C GLU A 559 -35.23 -26.61 -20.45
N ILE A 560 -35.22 -25.36 -20.01
CA ILE A 560 -36.12 -24.80 -19.00
C ILE A 560 -37.57 -24.82 -19.50
N ALA A 561 -37.81 -24.41 -20.74
CA ALA A 561 -39.14 -24.47 -21.34
C ALA A 561 -39.67 -25.91 -21.47
N THR A 562 -38.82 -26.86 -21.86
CA THR A 562 -39.20 -28.28 -21.94
C THR A 562 -39.55 -28.85 -20.56
N LEU A 563 -38.76 -28.55 -19.51
CA LEU A 563 -39.06 -28.97 -18.14
C LEU A 563 -40.40 -28.41 -17.66
N LYS A 564 -40.64 -27.13 -17.93
CA LYS A 564 -41.92 -26.46 -17.61
C LYS A 564 -43.12 -27.10 -18.33
N VAL A 565 -42.98 -27.50 -19.59
CA VAL A 565 -44.03 -28.19 -20.36
C VAL A 565 -44.26 -29.61 -19.88
N LEU A 566 -43.22 -30.29 -19.38
CA LEU A 566 -43.34 -31.59 -18.71
C LEU A 566 -44.00 -31.53 -17.33
N GLY A 567 -44.44 -30.35 -16.88
CA GLY A 567 -45.18 -30.16 -15.63
C GLY A 567 -44.31 -29.90 -14.40
N PHE A 568 -43.01 -29.64 -14.55
CA PHE A 568 -42.16 -29.27 -13.43
C PHE A 568 -42.61 -27.93 -12.82
N TYR A 569 -42.65 -27.88 -11.48
CA TYR A 569 -42.98 -26.66 -10.76
C TYR A 569 -41.85 -25.62 -10.90
N HIS A 570 -42.21 -24.33 -10.81
CA HIS A 570 -41.25 -23.23 -10.87
C HIS A 570 -40.04 -23.45 -9.95
N ASN A 571 -40.30 -23.80 -8.68
CA ASN A 571 -39.24 -24.04 -7.69
C ASN A 571 -38.33 -25.24 -8.02
N GLU A 572 -38.82 -26.25 -8.75
CA GLU A 572 -38.00 -27.40 -9.16
C GLU A 572 -37.03 -27.00 -10.27
N VAL A 573 -37.49 -26.18 -11.20
CA VAL A 573 -36.67 -25.58 -12.26
C VAL A 573 -35.63 -24.63 -11.67
N ASP A 574 -36.03 -23.79 -10.71
CA ASP A 574 -35.11 -22.87 -10.03
C ASP A 574 -34.01 -23.63 -9.30
N ARG A 575 -34.37 -24.69 -8.54
CA ARG A 575 -33.40 -25.53 -7.82
C ARG A 575 -32.46 -26.27 -8.77
N TYR A 576 -32.94 -26.66 -9.95
CA TYR A 576 -32.11 -27.32 -10.96
C TYR A 576 -31.01 -26.38 -11.49
N ILE A 577 -31.38 -25.14 -11.85
CA ILE A 577 -30.43 -24.16 -12.42
C ILE A 577 -29.49 -23.62 -11.35
N THR A 578 -30.04 -23.21 -10.20
CA THR A 578 -29.28 -22.59 -9.12
C THR A 578 -28.26 -23.53 -8.48
N ARG A 579 -28.52 -24.85 -8.46
CA ARG A 579 -27.56 -25.86 -7.96
C ARG A 579 -26.21 -25.79 -8.66
N GLU A 580 -26.19 -25.60 -9.98
CA GLU A 580 -24.94 -25.47 -10.71
C GLU A 580 -24.21 -24.19 -10.35
N ASN A 581 -24.92 -23.06 -10.31
CA ASN A 581 -24.33 -21.78 -9.91
C ASN A 581 -23.73 -21.87 -8.50
N VAL A 582 -24.44 -22.45 -7.54
CA VAL A 582 -23.95 -22.62 -6.17
C VAL A 582 -22.68 -23.48 -6.13
N LEU A 583 -22.63 -24.60 -6.87
CA LEU A 583 -21.43 -25.44 -6.95
C LEU A 583 -20.25 -24.68 -7.56
N LEU A 584 -20.47 -23.95 -8.66
CA LEU A 584 -19.44 -23.14 -9.30
C LEU A 584 -18.98 -21.99 -8.42
N THR A 585 -19.88 -21.37 -7.66
CA THR A 585 -19.56 -20.35 -6.67
C THR A 585 -18.69 -20.91 -5.55
N ILE A 586 -19.02 -22.08 -4.99
CA ILE A 586 -18.21 -22.70 -3.93
C ILE A 586 -16.78 -22.98 -4.42
N ILE A 587 -16.65 -23.56 -5.62
CA ILE A 587 -15.33 -23.85 -6.20
C ILE A 587 -14.60 -22.55 -6.56
N GLY A 588 -15.32 -21.56 -7.11
CA GLY A 588 -14.80 -20.24 -7.45
C GLY A 588 -14.31 -19.48 -6.22
N ILE A 589 -15.03 -19.54 -5.10
CA ILE A 589 -14.59 -18.97 -3.82
C ILE A 589 -13.32 -19.67 -3.35
N ALA A 590 -13.27 -21.01 -3.33
CA ALA A 590 -12.08 -21.73 -2.89
C ALA A 590 -10.83 -21.35 -3.69
N ILE A 591 -10.97 -21.25 -5.02
CA ILE A 591 -9.89 -20.83 -5.91
C ILE A 591 -9.57 -19.33 -5.75
N GLY A 592 -10.60 -18.50 -5.59
CA GLY A 592 -10.47 -17.06 -5.38
C GLY A 592 -9.80 -16.70 -4.07
N LEU A 593 -10.05 -17.45 -3.00
CA LEU A 593 -9.35 -17.27 -1.71
C LEU A 593 -7.86 -17.63 -1.84
N LEU A 594 -7.54 -18.71 -2.57
CA LEU A 594 -6.14 -19.09 -2.82
C LEU A 594 -5.40 -18.02 -3.64
N PHE A 595 -5.99 -17.57 -4.75
CA PHE A 595 -5.40 -16.51 -5.57
C PHE A 595 -5.42 -15.15 -4.86
N GLY A 596 -6.43 -14.87 -4.05
CA GLY A 596 -6.55 -13.64 -3.28
C GLY A 596 -5.48 -13.52 -2.21
N SER A 597 -5.07 -14.64 -1.60
CA SER A 597 -3.92 -14.69 -0.68
C SER A 597 -2.60 -14.36 -1.37
N TYR A 598 -2.36 -14.91 -2.56
CA TYR A 598 -1.20 -14.55 -3.37
C TYR A 598 -1.24 -13.07 -3.78
N LEU A 599 -2.42 -12.61 -4.19
CA LEU A 599 -2.62 -11.24 -4.63
C LEU A 599 -2.46 -10.22 -3.49
N SER A 600 -2.95 -10.53 -2.29
CA SER A 600 -2.77 -9.67 -1.11
C SER A 600 -1.29 -9.53 -0.79
N HIS A 601 -0.52 -10.64 -0.82
CA HIS A 601 0.91 -10.60 -0.60
C HIS A 601 1.64 -9.72 -1.62
N PHE A 602 1.31 -9.86 -2.91
CA PHE A 602 1.88 -9.05 -3.99
C PHE A 602 1.57 -7.54 -3.83
N ILE A 603 0.36 -7.20 -3.40
CA ILE A 603 -0.04 -5.81 -3.16
C ILE A 603 0.71 -5.25 -1.96
N ILE A 604 0.75 -5.98 -0.84
CA ILE A 604 1.46 -5.57 0.38
C ILE A 604 2.92 -5.27 0.05
N SER A 605 3.63 -6.17 -0.66
CA SER A 605 5.05 -5.96 -0.99
C SER A 605 5.31 -4.78 -1.93
N THR A 606 4.32 -4.37 -2.73
CA THR A 606 4.46 -3.27 -3.69
C THR A 606 4.09 -1.92 -3.08
N CYS A 607 3.15 -1.91 -2.12
CA CYS A 607 2.61 -0.70 -1.51
C CYS A 607 3.24 -0.35 -0.16
N GLU A 608 4.06 -1.23 0.41
CA GLU A 608 4.80 -0.99 1.65
C GLU A 608 5.81 0.19 1.49
N PRO A 609 5.74 1.24 2.34
CA PRO A 609 6.72 2.33 2.36
C PRO A 609 8.07 1.92 2.98
N ASP A 610 9.10 2.75 2.87
CA ASP A 610 10.44 2.39 3.34
C ASP A 610 10.61 2.48 4.87
N TYR A 611 9.79 3.30 5.54
CA TYR A 611 9.81 3.52 6.98
C TYR A 611 8.76 2.70 7.76
N ILE A 612 7.92 1.90 7.09
CA ILE A 612 6.97 0.99 7.74
C ILE A 612 7.09 -0.39 7.11
N MET A 613 7.08 -1.43 7.93
CA MET A 613 6.90 -2.80 7.48
C MET A 613 5.46 -3.25 7.73
N PHE A 614 4.75 -3.66 6.67
CA PHE A 614 3.39 -4.17 6.81
C PHE A 614 3.42 -5.62 7.25
N ILE A 615 2.45 -6.00 8.10
CA ILE A 615 2.42 -7.35 8.62
C ILE A 615 1.92 -8.30 7.52
N ARG A 616 2.75 -9.28 7.16
CA ARG A 616 2.50 -10.17 6.01
C ARG A 616 1.60 -11.36 6.35
N HIS A 617 0.51 -11.10 7.08
CA HIS A 617 -0.52 -12.08 7.40
C HIS A 617 -1.90 -11.55 7.03
N VAL A 618 -2.77 -12.46 6.59
CA VAL A 618 -4.18 -12.15 6.31
C VAL A 618 -5.00 -12.91 7.33
N ASP A 619 -5.90 -12.21 8.03
CA ASP A 619 -6.69 -12.81 9.07
C ASP A 619 -7.68 -13.82 8.50
N ILE A 620 -7.91 -14.90 9.24
CA ILE A 620 -8.92 -15.92 8.88
C ILE A 620 -10.30 -15.26 8.72
N LEU A 621 -10.58 -14.21 9.50
CA LEU A 621 -11.82 -13.46 9.41
C LEU A 621 -11.99 -12.82 8.02
N SER A 622 -10.93 -12.30 7.42
CA SER A 622 -10.96 -11.69 6.08
C SER A 622 -11.23 -12.70 4.97
N TYR A 623 -10.73 -13.94 5.11
CA TYR A 623 -11.12 -15.05 4.23
C TYR A 623 -12.63 -15.35 4.34
N VAL A 624 -13.15 -15.39 5.57
CA VAL A 624 -14.57 -15.67 5.84
C VAL A 624 -15.45 -14.54 5.30
N ILE A 625 -15.13 -13.27 5.57
CA ILE A 625 -15.88 -12.11 5.10
C ILE A 625 -15.90 -12.07 3.57
N SER A 626 -14.75 -12.31 2.91
CA SER A 626 -14.65 -12.33 1.45
C SER A 626 -15.51 -13.44 0.82
N ALA A 627 -15.52 -14.62 1.44
CA ALA A 627 -16.39 -15.72 1.03
C ALA A 627 -17.87 -15.38 1.24
N LEU A 628 -18.24 -14.84 2.41
CA LEU A 628 -19.61 -14.45 2.74
C LEU A 628 -20.13 -13.34 1.80
N MET A 629 -19.31 -12.35 1.47
CA MET A 629 -19.65 -11.31 0.49
C MET A 629 -19.94 -11.90 -0.89
N THR A 630 -19.11 -12.85 -1.34
CA THR A 630 -19.32 -13.53 -2.62
C THR A 630 -20.61 -14.36 -2.62
N ILE A 631 -20.88 -15.07 -1.51
CA ILE A 631 -22.13 -15.82 -1.30
C ILE A 631 -23.32 -14.88 -1.30
N PHE A 632 -23.23 -13.76 -0.60
CA PHE A 632 -24.26 -12.73 -0.52
C PHE A 632 -24.63 -12.20 -1.91
N PHE A 633 -23.64 -11.81 -2.73
CA PHE A 633 -23.91 -11.38 -4.11
C PHE A 633 -24.49 -12.50 -4.97
N THR A 634 -24.03 -13.74 -4.77
CA THR A 634 -24.59 -14.90 -5.47
C THR A 634 -26.07 -15.11 -5.10
N ILE A 635 -26.45 -14.92 -3.84
CA ILE A 635 -27.84 -15.00 -3.39
C ILE A 635 -28.67 -13.90 -4.04
N ILE A 636 -28.21 -12.64 -4.03
CA ILE A 636 -28.91 -11.52 -4.68
C ILE A 636 -29.14 -11.84 -6.16
N VAL A 637 -28.10 -12.26 -6.87
CA VAL A 637 -28.20 -12.61 -8.29
C VAL A 637 -29.17 -13.77 -8.50
N ASN A 638 -29.12 -14.81 -7.68
CA ASN A 638 -30.06 -15.93 -7.77
C ASN A 638 -31.52 -15.48 -7.56
N ILE A 639 -31.78 -14.56 -6.62
CA ILE A 639 -33.12 -13.96 -6.41
C ILE A 639 -33.56 -13.21 -7.68
N VAL A 640 -32.69 -12.39 -8.27
CA VAL A 640 -33.02 -11.69 -9.52
C VAL A 640 -33.31 -12.69 -10.64
N THR A 641 -32.55 -13.77 -10.73
CA THR A 641 -32.73 -14.80 -11.78
C THR A 641 -34.03 -15.58 -11.63
N HIS A 642 -34.50 -15.82 -10.41
CA HIS A 642 -35.80 -16.43 -10.12
C HIS A 642 -36.95 -15.67 -10.81
N TYR A 643 -36.96 -14.34 -10.69
CA TYR A 643 -37.98 -13.52 -11.34
C TYR A 643 -37.88 -13.55 -12.87
N ASN A 644 -36.66 -13.62 -13.41
CA ASN A 644 -36.45 -13.76 -14.85
C ASN A 644 -36.94 -15.13 -15.36
N LEU A 645 -36.72 -16.21 -14.61
CA LEU A 645 -37.16 -17.57 -14.96
C LEU A 645 -38.68 -17.70 -15.00
N LYS A 646 -39.41 -17.05 -14.10
CA LYS A 646 -40.88 -17.03 -14.11
C LYS A 646 -41.47 -16.42 -15.37
N LYS A 647 -40.80 -15.42 -15.96
CA LYS A 647 -41.25 -14.71 -17.16
C LYS A 647 -41.04 -15.48 -18.47
N ILE A 648 -40.35 -16.63 -18.45
CA ILE A 648 -40.09 -17.41 -19.68
C ILE A 648 -41.37 -18.08 -20.17
N ASN A 649 -41.85 -17.68 -21.35
CA ASN A 649 -43.00 -18.24 -22.04
C ASN A 649 -42.70 -19.65 -22.60
N MET A 650 -43.51 -20.63 -22.20
CA MET A 650 -43.39 -22.03 -22.61
C MET A 650 -43.66 -22.23 -24.11
N ILE A 651 -44.64 -21.50 -24.67
CA ILE A 651 -45.17 -21.72 -26.02
C ILE A 651 -44.20 -21.19 -27.08
N GLU A 652 -43.64 -20.01 -26.84
CA GLU A 652 -42.73 -19.34 -27.77
C GLU A 652 -41.38 -20.09 -27.91
N SER A 653 -40.95 -20.76 -26.83
CA SER A 653 -39.69 -21.50 -26.82
C SER A 653 -39.75 -22.82 -27.62
N LEU A 654 -40.95 -23.36 -27.86
CA LEU A 654 -41.19 -24.57 -28.64
C LEU A 654 -41.64 -24.31 -30.08
N LYS A 655 -42.14 -23.11 -30.41
CA LYS A 655 -42.56 -22.75 -31.79
C LYS A 655 -41.41 -22.62 -32.79
N ASN A 656 -40.17 -22.44 -32.34
CA ASN A 656 -38.98 -22.36 -33.21
C ASN A 656 -38.50 -23.74 -33.75
N VAL A 657 -39.42 -24.71 -33.88
CA VAL A 657 -39.15 -26.08 -34.34
C VAL A 657 -39.62 -26.31 -35.78
N GLU A 658 -40.39 -25.39 -36.35
CA GLU A 658 -40.76 -25.42 -37.78
C GLU A 658 -39.92 -24.47 -38.62
#